data_AF-A0A2S9F3E1-F1
#
_entry.id   AF-A0A2S9F3E1-F1
#
_cell.length_a   1.000
_cell.length_b   1.000
_cell.length_c   1.000
_cell.angle_alpha   90.00
_cell.angle_beta   90.00
_cell.angle_gamma   90.00
#
_symmetry.space_group_name_H-M   'P 1'
#
loop_
_entity.id
_entity.type
_entity.pdbx_description
1 polymer ?
#
loop_
_entity_poly.entity_id
_entity_poly.type
_entity_poly.pdbx_seq_one_letter_code
_entity_poly.pdbx_strand_id
1 'polypeptide(L)'
;QWDANDDGMSPLDVATQVAVPEFDGRLITVPFSFKEIDDEGLIAYVADPERCARVAGLAVRHARLRSIAPADKRVALVFSAYPTKHARIGNAVGLDTPASAIRLLEAMSEAGYDVGEVPGLAARDGDALIHALIERGGQDPEWLTEAQLAGNPIRVSAKDYREWFATLPAALTDGVVEHWGPPPGDLFVDRSLDPDGEIVIAAMRSGNVVLIVQPPRGFGENPVAIYHDPDLPPSHHYLAAYHWLDRGFANGFAADAIVHLGKHGNLEWLPGKTLGMSAACGTDAALGNQPLIYPFLVNDPGEGTQAKRRAHATLVDHLIPPMARAETYGDIARLEQLLDEHANISALDPGKLPAIRQQIWTLMRAAKMDHDLGLEDRPDEDSFDDMLLHVDGWLCEIKDVQIRDGLHILGETPSGETQLDLVLAILRARQLFGGEQTVPGLREALGLAEDGTDERTAVDAAEAQARELVAALQKTGWDADAVGALTDDAGVAAILRFAATEVVPRLAGTSTEITQILRALDGRFIESGPSGSPLRGLVNVLPTGRNFYSVDPKAVPSRLAWETGVGLADSLLERYQNDYGRWPESVGLSVWGTSAMRTSGDDIGEVLALLGVRPVWDDASRRVVDLEVIPLAELGRPRIDVTVRISGFFRDAFPHVVAMLDDAVQLVVALDESAEDNYVRAHAQADLSEHGDQRRATTRIFGSKPGTYGAGLLQLIDSRNWRDDADLAAVYTAWGGFAYGRGLDGAPATEDMNRAYRRIAVAAKNTDTREHDIADSDDYFQYHGGMVATVRALTGKDPAAYIGDNTRPESVR
;
A
#
# COMPACT_ATOMS: atom_id res chain seq x y z
N GLN A 1 5.85 -26.73 -15.62
CA GLN A 1 6.53 -25.57 -15.00
C GLN A 1 5.58 -24.83 -14.08
N TRP A 2 4.41 -24.39 -14.58
CA TRP A 2 3.37 -23.74 -13.79
C TRP A 2 2.98 -24.54 -12.54
N ASP A 3 2.67 -25.85 -12.64
CA ASP A 3 2.30 -26.66 -11.47
C ASP A 3 3.36 -26.67 -10.37
N ALA A 4 4.64 -26.72 -10.75
CA ALA A 4 5.75 -26.97 -9.85
C ALA A 4 6.23 -25.74 -9.04
N ASN A 5 5.84 -24.52 -9.44
CA ASN A 5 6.37 -23.29 -8.85
C ASN A 5 5.25 -22.35 -8.40
N ASP A 6 5.52 -21.56 -7.35
CA ASP A 6 4.64 -20.46 -6.98
C ASP A 6 4.76 -19.25 -7.92
N ASP A 7 5.85 -19.15 -8.69
CA ASP A 7 5.92 -18.20 -9.79
C ASP A 7 5.01 -18.66 -10.95
N GLY A 8 3.77 -18.17 -10.93
CA GLY A 8 2.69 -18.70 -11.76
C GLY A 8 2.73 -18.19 -13.21
N MET A 9 3.45 -17.12 -13.53
CA MET A 9 3.51 -16.59 -14.89
C MET A 9 4.90 -16.05 -15.19
N SER A 10 5.40 -16.31 -16.40
CA SER A 10 6.68 -15.74 -16.81
C SER A 10 6.62 -14.21 -16.81
N PRO A 11 7.74 -13.50 -16.63
CA PRO A 11 7.75 -12.04 -16.66
C PRO A 11 7.11 -11.47 -17.94
N LEU A 12 7.32 -12.11 -19.09
CA LEU A 12 6.68 -11.74 -20.35
C LEU A 12 5.15 -11.85 -20.30
N ASP A 13 4.64 -12.94 -19.73
CA ASP A 13 3.20 -13.16 -19.61
C ASP A 13 2.58 -12.21 -18.57
N VAL A 14 3.26 -11.91 -17.47
CA VAL A 14 2.83 -10.88 -16.50
C VAL A 14 2.64 -9.53 -17.19
N ALA A 15 3.59 -9.12 -18.02
CA ALA A 15 3.46 -7.85 -18.74
C ALA A 15 2.34 -7.88 -19.79
N THR A 16 2.32 -8.89 -20.66
CA THR A 16 1.49 -8.87 -21.88
C THR A 16 0.07 -9.43 -21.71
N GLN A 17 -0.14 -10.34 -20.76
CA GLN A 17 -1.43 -11.01 -20.54
C GLN A 17 -2.15 -10.52 -19.28
N VAL A 18 -1.46 -9.75 -18.42
CA VAL A 18 -2.03 -9.27 -17.16
C VAL A 18 -1.91 -7.75 -17.04
N ALA A 19 -0.70 -7.21 -16.85
CA ALA A 19 -0.51 -5.79 -16.57
C ALA A 19 -1.03 -4.88 -17.69
N VAL A 20 -0.70 -5.15 -18.96
CA VAL A 20 -1.21 -4.35 -20.09
C VAL A 20 -2.73 -4.54 -20.28
N PRO A 21 -3.29 -5.76 -20.26
CA PRO A 21 -4.75 -5.96 -20.30
C PRO A 21 -5.55 -5.30 -19.18
N GLU A 22 -4.95 -4.98 -18.02
CA GLU A 22 -5.63 -4.18 -16.99
C GLU A 22 -5.98 -2.77 -17.49
N PHE A 23 -5.19 -2.21 -18.43
CA PHE A 23 -5.46 -0.89 -19.04
C PHE A 23 -6.78 -0.89 -19.83
N ASP A 24 -7.14 -2.04 -20.43
CA ASP A 24 -8.43 -2.24 -21.12
C ASP A 24 -9.61 -2.42 -20.14
N GLY A 25 -9.36 -2.47 -18.83
CA GLY A 25 -10.39 -2.77 -17.82
C GLY A 25 -10.83 -4.23 -17.80
N ARG A 26 -10.01 -5.14 -18.34
CA ARG A 26 -10.33 -6.58 -18.33
C ARG A 26 -10.22 -7.17 -16.93
N LEU A 27 -11.02 -8.19 -16.68
CA LEU A 27 -10.89 -9.03 -15.49
C LEU A 27 -9.78 -10.06 -15.72
N ILE A 28 -8.84 -10.12 -14.80
CA ILE A 28 -7.79 -11.13 -14.78
C ILE A 28 -8.37 -12.38 -14.12
N THR A 29 -8.21 -13.54 -14.76
CA THR A 29 -8.76 -14.81 -14.28
C THR A 29 -7.63 -15.82 -14.02
N VAL A 30 -7.61 -16.97 -14.71
CA VAL A 30 -6.60 -18.02 -14.52
C VAL A 30 -6.12 -18.57 -15.87
N PRO A 31 -4.89 -19.11 -15.94
CA PRO A 31 -4.43 -19.80 -17.15
C PRO A 31 -5.25 -21.06 -17.38
N PHE A 32 -5.88 -21.17 -18.56
CA PHE A 32 -6.67 -22.34 -18.96
C PHE A 32 -6.00 -23.20 -20.04
N SER A 33 -4.87 -22.73 -20.58
CA SER A 33 -4.05 -23.49 -21.53
C SER A 33 -2.59 -23.11 -21.42
N PHE A 34 -1.71 -24.04 -21.78
CA PHE A 34 -0.27 -23.92 -21.62
C PHE A 34 0.45 -24.22 -22.94
N LYS A 35 1.52 -23.48 -23.19
CA LYS A 35 2.34 -23.62 -24.40
C LYS A 35 3.25 -24.85 -24.25
N GLU A 36 3.02 -25.85 -25.09
CA GLU A 36 3.85 -27.05 -25.21
C GLU A 36 4.62 -27.02 -26.54
N ILE A 37 5.80 -27.63 -26.56
CA ILE A 37 6.66 -27.74 -27.74
C ILE A 37 6.93 -29.23 -27.97
N ASP A 38 6.64 -29.73 -29.16
CA ASP A 38 6.92 -31.12 -29.52
C ASP A 38 8.38 -31.35 -29.95
N ASP A 39 8.72 -32.61 -30.23
CA ASP A 39 10.07 -33.02 -30.65
C ASP A 39 10.54 -32.36 -31.97
N GLU A 40 9.61 -31.83 -32.78
CA GLU A 40 9.89 -31.13 -34.04
C GLU A 40 10.03 -29.60 -33.83
N GLY A 41 9.81 -29.12 -32.61
CA GLY A 41 9.84 -27.69 -32.28
C GLY A 41 8.55 -26.95 -32.60
N LEU A 42 7.46 -27.66 -32.92
CA LEU A 42 6.15 -27.05 -33.19
C LEU A 42 5.44 -26.72 -31.87
N ILE A 43 4.79 -25.56 -31.85
CA ILE A 43 4.09 -25.05 -30.67
C ILE A 43 2.62 -25.45 -30.71
N ALA A 44 2.11 -26.00 -29.61
CA ALA A 44 0.68 -26.23 -29.38
C ALA A 44 0.26 -25.64 -28.02
N TYR A 45 -0.97 -25.14 -27.94
CA TYR A 45 -1.57 -24.75 -26.66
C TYR A 45 -2.48 -25.86 -26.16
N VAL A 46 -2.09 -26.50 -25.06
CA VAL A 46 -2.84 -27.62 -24.46
C VAL A 46 -3.68 -27.08 -23.32
N ALA A 47 -5.00 -27.31 -23.38
CA ALA A 47 -5.94 -26.83 -22.39
C ALA A 47 -5.94 -27.70 -21.12
N ASP A 48 -6.06 -27.06 -19.97
CA ASP A 48 -6.40 -27.71 -18.70
C ASP A 48 -7.92 -27.68 -18.51
N PRO A 49 -8.62 -28.83 -18.50
CA PRO A 49 -10.08 -28.87 -18.39
C PRO A 49 -10.65 -28.27 -17.11
N GLU A 50 -9.95 -28.39 -15.99
CA GLU A 50 -10.40 -27.88 -14.70
C GLU A 50 -10.26 -26.35 -14.65
N ARG A 51 -9.14 -25.81 -15.14
CA ARG A 51 -8.97 -24.35 -15.28
C ARG A 51 -9.90 -23.77 -16.36
N CYS A 52 -10.19 -24.50 -17.43
CA CYS A 52 -11.24 -24.12 -18.39
C CYS A 52 -12.59 -23.98 -17.69
N ALA A 53 -12.93 -24.88 -16.75
CA ALA A 53 -14.17 -24.79 -15.98
C ALA A 53 -14.19 -23.58 -15.05
N ARG A 54 -13.06 -23.20 -14.43
CA ARG A 54 -12.93 -21.95 -13.64
C ARG A 54 -13.20 -20.71 -14.51
N VAL A 55 -12.52 -20.58 -15.64
CA VAL A 55 -12.72 -19.42 -16.55
C VAL A 55 -14.17 -19.36 -17.07
N ALA A 56 -14.72 -20.50 -17.49
CA ALA A 56 -16.11 -20.58 -17.95
C ALA A 56 -17.11 -20.25 -16.82
N GLY A 57 -16.86 -20.74 -15.61
CA GLY A 57 -17.68 -20.48 -14.43
C GLY A 57 -17.71 -19.00 -14.07
N LEU A 58 -16.55 -18.34 -14.03
CA LEU A 58 -16.43 -16.89 -13.82
C LEU A 58 -17.19 -16.11 -14.90
N ALA A 59 -16.96 -16.43 -16.17
CA ALA A 59 -17.63 -15.75 -17.29
C ALA A 59 -19.16 -15.89 -17.21
N VAL A 60 -19.67 -17.08 -16.92
CA VAL A 60 -21.11 -17.33 -16.77
C VAL A 60 -21.69 -16.60 -15.56
N ARG A 61 -20.98 -16.56 -14.42
CA ARG A 61 -21.44 -15.85 -13.22
C ARG A 61 -21.52 -14.35 -13.45
N HIS A 62 -20.50 -13.74 -14.04
CA HIS A 62 -20.54 -12.32 -14.42
C HIS A 62 -21.64 -12.02 -15.44
N ALA A 63 -21.82 -12.86 -16.46
CA ALA A 63 -22.89 -12.68 -17.44
C ALA A 63 -24.28 -12.82 -16.80
N ARG A 64 -24.44 -13.73 -15.85
CA ARG A 64 -25.70 -13.99 -15.14
C ARG A 64 -26.14 -12.79 -14.31
N LEU A 65 -25.23 -11.97 -13.77
CA LEU A 65 -25.57 -10.76 -13.01
C LEU A 65 -26.55 -9.84 -13.75
N ARG A 66 -26.42 -9.75 -15.08
CA ARG A 66 -27.33 -8.94 -15.93
C ARG A 66 -28.74 -9.54 -16.06
N SER A 67 -28.87 -10.85 -15.88
CA SER A 67 -30.14 -11.58 -16.05
C SER A 67 -30.98 -11.66 -14.77
N ILE A 68 -30.41 -11.33 -13.61
CA ILE A 68 -31.08 -11.38 -12.32
C ILE A 68 -31.57 -9.97 -11.98
N ALA A 69 -32.88 -9.83 -11.77
CA ALA A 69 -33.47 -8.57 -11.33
C ALA A 69 -32.95 -8.20 -9.93
N PRO A 70 -32.80 -6.90 -9.61
CA PRO A 70 -32.33 -6.45 -8.29
C PRO A 70 -33.04 -7.12 -7.11
N ALA A 71 -34.36 -7.26 -7.18
CA ALA A 71 -35.17 -7.86 -6.12
C ALA A 71 -34.81 -9.33 -5.82
N ASP A 72 -34.32 -10.07 -6.80
CA ASP A 72 -33.94 -11.49 -6.68
C ASP A 72 -32.43 -11.69 -6.48
N LYS A 73 -31.63 -10.61 -6.56
CA LYS A 73 -30.18 -10.68 -6.56
C LYS A 73 -29.64 -10.76 -5.15
N ARG A 74 -28.83 -11.79 -4.88
CA ARG A 74 -28.23 -12.02 -3.56
C ARG A 74 -26.82 -11.46 -3.48
N VAL A 75 -26.57 -10.59 -2.51
CA VAL A 75 -25.28 -9.90 -2.36
C VAL A 75 -24.69 -10.15 -0.98
N ALA A 76 -23.42 -10.54 -0.94
CA ALA A 76 -22.67 -10.63 0.29
C ALA A 76 -21.79 -9.38 0.46
N LEU A 77 -21.96 -8.64 1.55
CA LEU A 77 -21.09 -7.56 1.98
C LEU A 77 -20.08 -8.11 2.99
N VAL A 78 -18.83 -8.25 2.57
CA VAL A 78 -17.73 -8.76 3.41
C VAL A 78 -16.95 -7.57 3.97
N PHE A 79 -16.77 -7.52 5.27
CA PHE A 79 -16.01 -6.45 5.95
C PHE A 79 -14.62 -6.96 6.33
N SER A 80 -13.59 -6.22 5.94
CA SER A 80 -12.21 -6.51 6.32
C SER A 80 -12.06 -6.48 7.84
N ALA A 81 -11.30 -7.42 8.41
CA ALA A 81 -11.02 -7.49 9.83
C ALA A 81 -9.56 -7.89 10.06
N TYR A 82 -8.66 -7.21 9.38
CA TYR A 82 -7.22 -7.44 9.51
C TYR A 82 -6.59 -6.32 10.35
N PRO A 83 -5.95 -6.64 11.49
CA PRO A 83 -6.00 -7.90 12.26
C PRO A 83 -7.38 -8.11 12.95
N THR A 84 -7.68 -9.34 13.41
CA THR A 84 -9.03 -9.89 13.70
C THR A 84 -9.71 -9.39 14.98
N LYS A 85 -9.23 -8.29 15.55
CA LYS A 85 -9.79 -7.68 16.75
C LYS A 85 -11.06 -6.93 16.43
N HIS A 86 -12.01 -6.92 17.36
CA HIS A 86 -13.26 -6.14 17.18
C HIS A 86 -13.02 -4.66 16.84
N ALA A 87 -11.99 -4.04 17.40
CA ALA A 87 -11.61 -2.65 17.13
C ALA A 87 -11.13 -2.38 15.68
N ARG A 88 -10.98 -3.42 14.85
CA ARG A 88 -10.47 -3.35 13.48
C ARG A 88 -11.48 -3.85 12.44
N ILE A 89 -12.70 -4.21 12.85
CA ILE A 89 -13.74 -4.62 11.89
C ILE A 89 -14.13 -3.41 11.04
N GLY A 90 -14.05 -3.58 9.72
CA GLY A 90 -14.24 -2.51 8.74
C GLY A 90 -13.05 -1.55 8.62
N ASN A 91 -11.87 -1.90 9.16
CA ASN A 91 -10.68 -1.06 9.02
C ASN A 91 -10.35 -0.86 7.52
N ALA A 92 -10.22 0.40 7.14
CA ALA A 92 -9.96 0.82 5.77
C ALA A 92 -9.23 2.16 5.80
N VAL A 93 -8.03 2.20 5.24
CA VAL A 93 -7.24 3.44 5.18
C VAL A 93 -8.04 4.51 4.43
N GLY A 94 -8.31 5.63 5.10
CA GLY A 94 -8.98 6.78 4.51
C GLY A 94 -10.48 6.64 4.21
N LEU A 95 -11.14 5.55 4.60
CA LEU A 95 -12.56 5.29 4.31
C LEU A 95 -13.38 5.10 5.61
N ASP A 96 -14.51 5.79 5.71
CA ASP A 96 -15.54 5.49 6.70
C ASP A 96 -16.37 4.30 6.21
N THR A 97 -15.92 3.09 6.56
CA THR A 97 -16.55 1.84 6.12
C THR A 97 -17.99 1.70 6.60
N PRO A 98 -18.34 1.98 7.88
CA PRO A 98 -19.74 1.91 8.33
C PRO A 98 -20.68 2.86 7.59
N ALA A 99 -20.33 4.14 7.44
CA ALA A 99 -21.15 5.11 6.71
C ALA A 99 -21.27 4.75 5.21
N SER A 100 -20.17 4.30 4.61
CA SER A 100 -20.15 3.84 3.22
C SER A 100 -21.04 2.61 2.99
N ALA A 101 -21.06 1.67 3.94
CA ALA A 101 -21.94 0.51 3.88
C ALA A 101 -23.42 0.91 3.96
N ILE A 102 -23.78 1.85 4.85
CA ILE A 102 -25.13 2.41 4.95
C ILE A 102 -25.56 3.01 3.62
N ARG A 103 -24.76 3.91 3.03
CA ARG A 103 -25.10 4.55 1.75
C ARG A 103 -25.22 3.55 0.60
N LEU A 104 -24.36 2.54 0.56
CA LEU A 104 -24.47 1.47 -0.44
C LEU A 104 -25.77 0.68 -0.27
N LEU A 105 -26.13 0.30 0.96
CA LEU A 105 -27.37 -0.41 1.25
C LEU A 105 -28.61 0.44 0.93
N GLU A 106 -28.59 1.75 1.20
CA GLU A 106 -29.65 2.68 0.80
C GLU A 106 -29.81 2.70 -0.72
N ALA A 107 -28.72 2.89 -1.46
CA ALA A 107 -28.75 2.92 -2.92
C ALA A 107 -29.17 1.56 -3.53
N MET A 108 -28.79 0.44 -2.90
CA MET A 108 -29.29 -0.89 -3.27
C MET A 108 -30.80 -0.99 -3.05
N SER A 109 -31.32 -0.55 -1.90
CA SER A 109 -32.76 -0.52 -1.63
C SER A 109 -33.51 0.32 -2.67
N GLU A 110 -33.02 1.52 -2.97
CA GLU A 110 -33.60 2.42 -3.99
C GLU A 110 -33.55 1.82 -5.40
N ALA A 111 -32.51 1.05 -5.72
CA ALA A 111 -32.38 0.30 -6.97
C ALA A 111 -33.25 -0.98 -7.02
N GLY A 112 -34.00 -1.27 -5.96
CA GLY A 112 -34.96 -2.37 -5.88
C GLY A 112 -34.39 -3.70 -5.39
N TYR A 113 -33.22 -3.70 -4.74
CA TYR A 113 -32.70 -4.88 -4.04
C TYR A 113 -33.51 -5.14 -2.76
N ASP A 114 -33.74 -6.41 -2.43
CA ASP A 114 -34.28 -6.78 -1.12
C ASP A 114 -33.15 -6.77 -0.08
N VAL A 115 -32.98 -5.63 0.61
CA VAL A 115 -31.98 -5.47 1.68
C VAL A 115 -32.52 -5.82 3.07
N GLY A 116 -33.82 -6.15 3.20
CA GLY A 116 -34.46 -6.44 4.47
C GLY A 116 -34.38 -5.31 5.52
N GLU A 117 -34.40 -5.70 6.79
CA GLU A 117 -34.19 -4.81 7.94
C GLU A 117 -32.74 -4.91 8.43
N VAL A 118 -31.89 -3.98 8.00
CA VAL A 118 -30.50 -3.89 8.48
C VAL A 118 -30.43 -2.85 9.61
N PRO A 119 -29.88 -3.19 10.79
CA PRO A 119 -29.66 -2.22 11.87
C PRO A 119 -28.88 -1.00 11.40
N GLY A 120 -29.31 0.20 11.82
CA GLY A 120 -28.71 1.47 11.40
C GLY A 120 -29.21 2.00 10.06
N LEU A 121 -29.68 1.16 9.13
CA LEU A 121 -30.06 1.58 7.77
C LEU A 121 -31.16 2.66 7.76
N ALA A 122 -32.29 2.40 8.42
CA ALA A 122 -33.41 3.36 8.45
C ALA A 122 -33.08 4.67 9.18
N ALA A 123 -32.11 4.64 10.10
CA ALA A 123 -31.66 5.78 10.89
C ALA A 123 -30.44 6.49 10.28
N ARG A 124 -29.85 5.94 9.22
CA ARG A 124 -28.56 6.36 8.64
C ARG A 124 -27.42 6.36 9.65
N ASP A 125 -27.36 5.31 10.46
CA ASP A 125 -26.45 5.19 11.60
C ASP A 125 -25.44 4.06 11.35
N GLY A 126 -24.21 4.44 10.98
CA GLY A 126 -23.10 3.51 10.77
C GLY A 126 -22.66 2.81 12.06
N ASP A 127 -22.77 3.47 13.22
CA ASP A 127 -22.39 2.89 14.51
C ASP A 127 -23.36 1.77 14.89
N ALA A 128 -24.66 1.99 14.72
CA ALA A 128 -25.66 0.94 14.95
C ALA A 128 -25.44 -0.28 14.04
N LEU A 129 -25.03 -0.06 12.79
CA LEU A 129 -24.68 -1.14 11.86
C LEU A 129 -23.47 -1.94 12.34
N ILE A 130 -22.35 -1.26 12.63
CA ILE A 130 -21.11 -1.95 12.98
C ILE A 130 -21.20 -2.63 14.34
N HIS A 131 -21.88 -2.03 15.33
CA HIS A 131 -22.13 -2.67 16.62
C HIS A 131 -22.98 -3.94 16.49
N ALA A 132 -24.02 -3.92 15.64
CA ALA A 132 -24.81 -5.12 15.38
C ALA A 132 -24.01 -6.21 14.66
N LEU A 133 -23.09 -5.82 13.76
CA LEU A 133 -22.19 -6.77 13.10
C LEU A 133 -21.19 -7.36 14.10
N ILE A 134 -20.64 -6.58 15.03
CA ILE A 134 -19.74 -7.06 16.09
C ILE A 134 -20.49 -8.03 17.02
N GLU A 135 -21.69 -7.67 17.46
CA GLU A 135 -22.50 -8.49 18.38
C GLU A 135 -22.85 -9.87 17.80
N ARG A 136 -23.10 -9.94 16.49
CA ARG A 136 -23.65 -11.14 15.81
C ARG A 136 -22.64 -11.86 14.90
N GLY A 137 -21.57 -11.17 14.52
CA GLY A 137 -20.63 -11.52 13.45
C GLY A 137 -19.16 -11.53 13.88
N GLY A 138 -18.85 -11.08 15.10
CA GLY A 138 -17.50 -11.06 15.64
C GLY A 138 -16.94 -12.46 15.90
N GLN A 139 -15.71 -12.69 15.47
CA GLN A 139 -14.97 -13.95 15.67
C GLN A 139 -13.78 -13.78 16.62
N ASP A 140 -13.75 -12.66 17.36
CA ASP A 140 -12.71 -12.35 18.33
C ASP A 140 -12.84 -13.27 19.57
N PRO A 141 -11.84 -14.13 19.84
CA PRO A 141 -11.90 -15.08 20.96
C PRO A 141 -12.04 -14.41 22.33
N GLU A 142 -11.62 -13.14 22.49
CA GLU A 142 -11.77 -12.43 23.76
C GLU A 142 -13.24 -12.10 24.10
N TRP A 143 -14.09 -12.01 23.07
CA TRP A 143 -15.47 -11.52 23.19
C TRP A 143 -16.52 -12.54 22.76
N LEU A 144 -16.13 -13.59 22.03
CA LEU A 144 -17.03 -14.65 21.59
C LEU A 144 -17.28 -15.67 22.70
N THR A 145 -18.48 -15.64 23.28
CA THR A 145 -18.91 -16.62 24.29
C THR A 145 -19.45 -17.91 23.65
N GLU A 146 -19.40 -19.03 24.39
CA GLU A 146 -20.02 -20.30 23.99
C GLU A 146 -21.51 -20.14 23.68
N ALA A 147 -22.22 -19.28 24.42
CA ALA A 147 -23.64 -19.02 24.20
C ALA A 147 -23.90 -18.27 22.88
N GLN A 148 -23.04 -17.32 22.52
CA GLN A 148 -23.13 -16.62 21.23
C GLN A 148 -22.80 -17.57 20.06
N LEU A 149 -21.80 -18.43 20.21
CA LEU A 149 -21.45 -19.45 19.22
C LEU A 149 -22.60 -20.46 19.03
N ALA A 150 -23.12 -21.02 20.13
CA ALA A 150 -24.23 -21.99 20.09
C ALA A 150 -25.54 -21.37 19.59
N GLY A 151 -25.78 -20.10 19.87
CA GLY A 151 -26.97 -19.36 19.42
C GLY A 151 -26.91 -18.90 17.96
N ASN A 152 -25.79 -19.11 17.27
CA ASN A 152 -25.64 -18.65 15.90
C ASN A 152 -26.46 -19.51 14.91
N PRO A 153 -27.29 -18.89 14.05
CA PRO A 153 -28.20 -19.62 13.17
C PRO A 153 -27.52 -20.24 11.93
N ILE A 154 -26.29 -19.84 11.60
CA ILE A 154 -25.61 -20.29 10.38
C ILE A 154 -24.58 -21.35 10.72
N ARG A 155 -24.87 -22.56 10.25
CA ARG A 155 -24.14 -23.77 10.63
C ARG A 155 -23.94 -24.66 9.41
N VAL A 156 -22.70 -25.01 9.10
CA VAL A 156 -22.37 -25.93 7.99
C VAL A 156 -22.07 -27.29 8.59
N SER A 157 -22.78 -28.33 8.14
CA SER A 157 -22.54 -29.68 8.64
C SER A 157 -21.13 -30.14 8.26
N ALA A 158 -20.43 -30.82 9.19
CA ALA A 158 -19.12 -31.39 8.90
C ALA A 158 -19.15 -32.36 7.71
N LYS A 159 -20.30 -33.02 7.48
CA LYS A 159 -20.52 -33.89 6.34
C LYS A 159 -20.46 -33.13 5.03
N ASP A 160 -21.30 -32.10 4.85
CA ASP A 160 -21.34 -31.31 3.61
C ASP A 160 -19.99 -30.63 3.35
N TYR A 161 -19.37 -30.10 4.41
CA TYR A 161 -18.04 -29.51 4.32
C TYR A 161 -16.99 -30.52 3.84
N ARG A 162 -16.96 -31.73 4.43
CA ARG A 162 -16.00 -32.78 4.05
C ARG A 162 -16.22 -33.29 2.62
N GLU A 163 -17.47 -33.39 2.19
CA GLU A 163 -17.81 -33.77 0.80
C GLU A 163 -17.25 -32.74 -0.20
N TRP A 164 -17.39 -31.45 0.08
CA TRP A 164 -16.78 -30.40 -0.74
C TRP A 164 -15.24 -30.41 -0.64
N PHE A 165 -14.69 -30.47 0.57
CA PHE A 165 -13.25 -30.41 0.82
C PHE A 165 -12.51 -31.55 0.12
N ALA A 166 -13.12 -32.74 0.01
CA ALA A 166 -12.59 -33.88 -0.72
C ALA A 166 -12.50 -33.67 -2.25
N THR A 167 -13.11 -32.62 -2.81
CA THR A 167 -12.98 -32.27 -4.23
C THR A 167 -11.74 -31.42 -4.52
N LEU A 168 -11.13 -30.83 -3.49
CA LEU A 168 -9.96 -29.97 -3.64
C LEU A 168 -8.68 -30.80 -3.86
N PRO A 169 -7.67 -30.25 -4.55
CA PRO A 169 -6.40 -30.96 -4.78
C PRO A 169 -5.68 -31.29 -3.46
N ALA A 170 -5.03 -32.45 -3.42
CA ALA A 170 -4.23 -32.91 -2.28
C ALA A 170 -3.19 -31.88 -1.82
N ALA A 171 -2.55 -31.18 -2.76
CA ALA A 171 -1.57 -30.14 -2.46
C ALA A 171 -2.12 -29.02 -1.55
N LEU A 172 -3.42 -28.73 -1.60
CA LEU A 172 -4.06 -27.79 -0.68
C LEU A 172 -4.57 -28.51 0.58
N THR A 173 -5.27 -29.63 0.41
CA THR A 173 -5.96 -30.29 1.53
C THR A 173 -4.98 -30.89 2.54
N ASP A 174 -3.84 -31.43 2.09
CA ASP A 174 -2.80 -31.96 2.96
C ASP A 174 -2.23 -30.87 3.87
N GLY A 175 -1.90 -29.69 3.30
CA GLY A 175 -1.40 -28.55 4.07
C GLY A 175 -2.42 -28.02 5.07
N VAL A 176 -3.70 -27.91 4.66
CA VAL A 176 -4.79 -27.51 5.58
C VAL A 176 -4.91 -28.52 6.72
N VAL A 177 -4.88 -29.82 6.44
CA VAL A 177 -5.03 -30.87 7.46
C VAL A 177 -3.83 -30.92 8.41
N GLU A 178 -2.62 -30.69 7.90
CA GLU A 178 -1.41 -30.61 8.71
C GLU A 178 -1.50 -29.53 9.78
N HIS A 179 -2.03 -28.35 9.43
CA HIS A 179 -2.08 -27.20 10.33
C HIS A 179 -3.37 -27.11 11.15
N TRP A 180 -4.48 -27.61 10.63
CA TRP A 180 -5.82 -27.39 11.20
C TRP A 180 -6.54 -28.69 11.58
N GLY A 181 -5.88 -29.84 11.44
CA GLY A 181 -6.44 -31.16 11.71
C GLY A 181 -7.38 -31.65 10.60
N PRO A 182 -7.97 -32.85 10.74
CA PRO A 182 -8.92 -33.35 9.75
C PRO A 182 -10.22 -32.51 9.73
N PRO A 183 -10.90 -32.40 8.56
CA PRO A 183 -12.17 -31.66 8.47
C PRO A 183 -13.21 -32.25 9.44
N PRO A 184 -13.96 -31.41 10.19
CA PRO A 184 -14.14 -29.96 10.03
C PRO A 184 -13.14 -29.07 10.80
N GLY A 185 -12.08 -29.63 11.38
CA GLY A 185 -11.18 -28.94 12.32
C GLY A 185 -11.82 -28.71 13.68
N ASP A 186 -11.27 -27.77 14.44
CA ASP A 186 -11.76 -27.40 15.78
C ASP A 186 -12.14 -25.92 15.93
N LEU A 187 -11.78 -25.06 14.98
CA LEU A 187 -12.14 -23.63 15.03
C LEU A 187 -13.62 -23.41 14.75
N PHE A 188 -14.32 -22.83 15.71
CA PHE A 188 -15.75 -22.51 15.65
C PHE A 188 -16.63 -23.71 15.30
N VAL A 189 -16.25 -24.91 15.76
CA VAL A 189 -17.02 -26.14 15.58
C VAL A 189 -17.85 -26.42 16.82
N ASP A 190 -19.17 -26.45 16.66
CA ASP A 190 -20.10 -26.84 17.71
C ASP A 190 -20.60 -28.28 17.47
N ARG A 191 -20.54 -29.09 18.52
CA ARG A 191 -20.93 -30.51 18.52
C ARG A 191 -22.20 -30.77 19.36
N SER A 192 -22.91 -29.71 19.75
CA SER A 192 -24.10 -29.80 20.62
C SER A 192 -25.32 -30.41 19.93
N LEU A 193 -25.51 -30.14 18.63
CA LEU A 193 -26.64 -30.66 17.84
C LEU A 193 -26.27 -31.88 16.99
N ASP A 194 -25.07 -31.88 16.40
CA ASP A 194 -24.52 -32.98 15.62
C ASP A 194 -23.18 -33.42 16.24
N PRO A 195 -23.06 -34.67 16.75
CA PRO A 195 -21.79 -35.21 17.25
C PRO A 195 -20.65 -35.19 16.24
N ASP A 196 -20.95 -35.26 14.94
CA ASP A 196 -19.95 -35.17 13.87
C ASP A 196 -19.44 -33.72 13.66
N GLY A 197 -20.16 -32.73 14.21
CA GLY A 197 -19.79 -31.32 14.27
C GLY A 197 -20.45 -30.43 13.20
N GLU A 198 -20.65 -29.17 13.56
CA GLU A 198 -21.10 -28.12 12.66
C GLU A 198 -20.17 -26.91 12.76
N ILE A 199 -19.67 -26.44 11.62
CA ILE A 199 -18.88 -25.21 11.54
C ILE A 199 -19.84 -24.03 11.63
N VAL A 200 -19.68 -23.20 12.66
CA VAL A 200 -20.52 -22.03 12.91
C VAL A 200 -19.95 -20.82 12.18
N ILE A 201 -20.78 -20.11 11.41
CA ILE A 201 -20.37 -18.93 10.64
C ILE A 201 -21.10 -17.71 11.17
N ALA A 202 -20.36 -16.73 11.69
CA ALA A 202 -20.95 -15.51 12.21
C ALA A 202 -21.27 -14.51 11.09
N ALA A 203 -22.56 -14.32 10.77
CA ALA A 203 -23.02 -13.33 9.78
C ALA A 203 -24.45 -12.83 10.06
N MET A 204 -24.77 -11.64 9.58
CA MET A 204 -26.09 -11.03 9.65
C MET A 204 -26.79 -11.10 8.30
N ARG A 205 -27.82 -11.95 8.19
CA ARG A 205 -28.67 -12.08 7.01
C ARG A 205 -29.88 -11.14 7.12
N SER A 206 -30.18 -10.39 6.07
CA SER A 206 -31.37 -9.54 5.97
C SER A 206 -31.85 -9.45 4.52
N GLY A 207 -33.06 -9.93 4.24
CA GLY A 207 -33.57 -10.07 2.88
C GLY A 207 -32.64 -10.95 2.01
N ASN A 208 -32.27 -10.43 0.84
CA ASN A 208 -31.29 -11.02 -0.07
C ASN A 208 -29.86 -10.46 0.14
N VAL A 209 -29.57 -9.87 1.29
CA VAL A 209 -28.22 -9.42 1.65
C VAL A 209 -27.69 -10.19 2.86
N VAL A 210 -26.40 -10.49 2.85
CA VAL A 210 -25.67 -10.95 4.04
C VAL A 210 -24.50 -10.03 4.33
N LEU A 211 -24.36 -9.61 5.59
CA LEU A 211 -23.20 -8.89 6.09
C LEU A 211 -22.36 -9.85 6.91
N ILE A 212 -21.09 -9.98 6.57
CA ILE A 212 -20.17 -10.94 7.20
C ILE A 212 -18.83 -10.28 7.45
N VAL A 213 -18.25 -10.53 8.63
CA VAL A 213 -16.87 -10.17 8.91
C VAL A 213 -15.97 -11.20 8.22
N GLN A 214 -14.94 -10.74 7.52
CA GLN A 214 -14.00 -11.65 6.88
C GLN A 214 -13.40 -12.62 7.92
N PRO A 215 -13.39 -13.94 7.66
CA PRO A 215 -12.84 -14.90 8.61
C PRO A 215 -11.36 -14.63 8.95
N PRO A 216 -10.92 -14.99 10.17
CA PRO A 216 -9.58 -14.77 10.64
C PRO A 216 -8.56 -15.59 9.85
N ARG A 217 -7.38 -15.00 9.69
CA ARG A 217 -6.27 -15.61 8.93
C ARG A 217 -5.68 -16.86 9.60
N GLY A 218 -5.79 -16.98 10.94
CA GLY A 218 -5.33 -18.13 11.72
C GLY A 218 -4.10 -17.90 12.62
N PHE A 219 -3.37 -16.79 12.47
CA PHE A 219 -2.13 -16.55 13.24
C PHE A 219 -2.39 -16.27 14.73
N GLY A 220 -3.57 -15.77 15.10
CA GLY A 220 -3.94 -15.58 16.50
C GLY A 220 -4.21 -16.91 17.21
N GLU A 221 -4.80 -17.86 16.50
CA GLU A 221 -5.12 -19.21 16.95
C GLU A 221 -3.89 -20.12 16.99
N ASN A 222 -2.87 -19.84 16.17
CA ASN A 222 -1.58 -20.53 16.20
C ASN A 222 -0.40 -19.52 16.23
N PRO A 223 -0.04 -18.96 17.40
CA PRO A 223 1.08 -18.02 17.52
C PRO A 223 2.44 -18.62 17.18
N VAL A 224 2.60 -19.95 17.25
CA VAL A 224 3.84 -20.65 16.86
C VAL A 224 4.07 -20.50 15.34
N ALA A 225 3.00 -20.50 14.54
CA ALA A 225 3.08 -20.29 13.10
C ALA A 225 3.67 -18.92 12.72
N ILE A 226 3.58 -17.91 13.61
CA ILE A 226 4.20 -16.60 13.36
C ILE A 226 5.72 -16.73 13.26
N TYR A 227 6.34 -17.66 13.99
CA TYR A 227 7.80 -17.85 14.00
C TYR A 227 8.30 -18.77 12.87
N HIS A 228 7.44 -19.61 12.30
CA HIS A 228 7.87 -20.73 11.46
C HIS A 228 7.13 -20.85 10.12
N ASP A 229 5.87 -20.43 10.04
CA ASP A 229 4.95 -20.81 8.96
C ASP A 229 4.29 -19.58 8.32
N PRO A 230 5.04 -18.72 7.60
CA PRO A 230 4.46 -17.61 6.85
C PRO A 230 3.46 -18.07 5.76
N ASP A 231 3.53 -19.34 5.36
CA ASP A 231 2.64 -20.04 4.44
C ASP A 231 1.46 -20.76 5.11
N LEU A 232 1.14 -20.44 6.38
CA LEU A 232 -0.02 -20.99 7.09
C LEU A 232 -1.26 -21.04 6.18
N PRO A 233 -1.87 -22.19 5.85
CA PRO A 233 -3.02 -22.23 4.95
C PRO A 233 -4.28 -21.65 5.60
N PRO A 234 -5.33 -21.29 4.84
CA PRO A 234 -6.62 -20.92 5.43
C PRO A 234 -7.19 -22.09 6.26
N SER A 235 -7.84 -21.76 7.38
CA SER A 235 -8.48 -22.77 8.23
C SER A 235 -9.72 -23.38 7.60
N HIS A 236 -10.20 -24.49 8.16
CA HIS A 236 -11.47 -25.09 7.75
C HIS A 236 -12.65 -24.11 7.88
N HIS A 237 -12.69 -23.32 8.96
CA HIS A 237 -13.70 -22.27 9.14
C HIS A 237 -13.63 -21.19 8.05
N TYR A 238 -12.42 -20.71 7.70
CA TYR A 238 -12.23 -19.73 6.62
C TYR A 238 -12.83 -20.23 5.30
N LEU A 239 -12.46 -21.46 4.92
CA LEU A 239 -12.91 -22.10 3.70
C LEU A 239 -14.43 -22.33 3.71
N ALA A 240 -14.97 -22.82 4.82
CA ALA A 240 -16.41 -23.06 4.97
C ALA A 240 -17.22 -21.77 4.86
N ALA A 241 -16.74 -20.67 5.44
CA ALA A 241 -17.43 -19.38 5.42
C ALA A 241 -17.58 -18.84 3.99
N TYR A 242 -16.51 -18.84 3.20
CA TYR A 242 -16.58 -18.41 1.80
C TYR A 242 -17.36 -19.41 0.92
N HIS A 243 -17.20 -20.72 1.14
CA HIS A 243 -17.97 -21.70 0.37
C HIS A 243 -19.46 -21.66 0.68
N TRP A 244 -19.83 -21.29 1.90
CA TRP A 244 -21.21 -21.04 2.30
C TRP A 244 -21.83 -19.81 1.63
N LEU A 245 -21.03 -18.79 1.31
CA LEU A 245 -21.51 -17.67 0.48
C LEU A 245 -21.87 -18.15 -0.93
N ASP A 246 -21.25 -19.23 -1.42
CA ASP A 246 -21.57 -19.85 -2.70
C ASP A 246 -22.82 -20.76 -2.63
N ARG A 247 -23.13 -21.42 -3.75
CA ARG A 247 -24.30 -22.28 -3.98
C ARG A 247 -24.06 -23.74 -3.60
N GLY A 248 -22.91 -24.08 -3.03
CA GLY A 248 -22.45 -25.46 -2.85
C GLY A 248 -23.13 -26.21 -1.72
N PHE A 249 -23.36 -25.56 -0.58
CA PHE A 249 -24.05 -26.18 0.56
C PHE A 249 -25.57 -26.07 0.46
N ALA A 250 -26.29 -27.06 0.99
CA ALA A 250 -27.75 -27.09 0.99
C ALA A 250 -28.39 -25.86 1.67
N ASN A 251 -27.73 -25.30 2.68
CA ASN A 251 -28.13 -24.07 3.39
C ASN A 251 -27.23 -22.85 3.05
N GLY A 252 -26.45 -22.95 1.97
CA GLY A 252 -25.62 -21.87 1.46
C GLY A 252 -26.45 -20.63 1.15
N PHE A 253 -25.84 -19.46 1.31
CA PHE A 253 -26.49 -18.19 1.01
C PHE A 253 -26.77 -18.04 -0.50
N ALA A 254 -25.94 -18.66 -1.34
CA ALA A 254 -26.06 -18.62 -2.80
C ALA A 254 -25.94 -17.19 -3.36
N ALA A 255 -24.93 -16.44 -2.91
CA ALA A 255 -24.60 -15.13 -3.44
C ALA A 255 -24.43 -15.17 -4.97
N ASP A 256 -24.91 -14.11 -5.61
CA ASP A 256 -24.65 -13.82 -7.02
C ASP A 256 -23.39 -12.99 -7.20
N ALA A 257 -23.04 -12.16 -6.21
CA ALA A 257 -21.79 -11.41 -6.12
C ALA A 257 -21.40 -11.14 -4.67
N ILE A 258 -20.10 -10.92 -4.47
CA ILE A 258 -19.50 -10.46 -3.23
C ILE A 258 -19.04 -9.02 -3.43
N VAL A 259 -19.36 -8.14 -2.49
CA VAL A 259 -18.79 -6.80 -2.36
C VAL A 259 -17.94 -6.78 -1.10
N HIS A 260 -16.65 -6.50 -1.24
CA HIS A 260 -15.76 -6.40 -0.09
C HIS A 260 -15.57 -4.93 0.30
N LEU A 261 -15.88 -4.58 1.54
CA LEU A 261 -15.73 -3.22 2.05
C LEU A 261 -14.52 -3.13 2.98
N GLY A 262 -13.59 -2.26 2.57
CA GLY A 262 -12.41 -1.86 3.32
C GLY A 262 -11.11 -2.37 2.70
N LYS A 263 -10.17 -1.46 2.48
CA LYS A 263 -8.78 -1.81 2.12
C LYS A 263 -8.05 -2.32 3.37
N HIS A 264 -7.50 -3.53 3.37
CA HIS A 264 -7.78 -4.61 2.43
C HIS A 264 -8.14 -5.88 3.20
N GLY A 265 -8.82 -6.79 2.51
CA GLY A 265 -9.10 -8.12 3.03
C GLY A 265 -7.82 -8.95 3.08
N ASN A 266 -7.94 -10.19 3.53
CA ASN A 266 -6.85 -11.17 3.60
C ASN A 266 -6.96 -12.29 2.54
N LEU A 267 -7.97 -12.28 1.67
CA LEU A 267 -8.30 -13.39 0.75
C LEU A 267 -7.33 -13.45 -0.42
N GLU A 268 -7.05 -12.30 -1.02
CA GLU A 268 -6.10 -12.08 -2.10
C GLU A 268 -4.64 -12.21 -1.64
N TRP A 269 -4.41 -12.38 -0.34
CA TRP A 269 -3.11 -12.57 0.30
C TRP A 269 -2.91 -13.98 0.86
N LEU A 270 -3.86 -14.90 0.64
CA LEU A 270 -3.70 -16.30 1.05
C LEU A 270 -2.53 -16.98 0.30
N PRO A 271 -1.91 -18.02 0.89
CA PRO A 271 -0.82 -18.74 0.26
C PRO A 271 -1.21 -19.35 -1.09
N GLY A 272 -0.25 -19.34 -2.01
CA GLY A 272 -0.35 -19.91 -3.35
C GLY A 272 0.39 -19.06 -4.37
N LYS A 273 0.23 -19.41 -5.66
CA LYS A 273 0.94 -18.75 -6.76
C LYS A 273 0.84 -17.22 -6.73
N THR A 274 1.89 -16.56 -7.22
CA THR A 274 2.01 -15.10 -7.37
C THR A 274 0.81 -14.52 -8.11
N LEU A 275 0.47 -15.12 -9.26
CA LEU A 275 -0.76 -14.89 -10.03
C LEU A 275 -1.01 -16.11 -10.94
N GLY A 276 -2.12 -16.09 -11.69
CA GLY A 276 -2.49 -17.23 -12.53
C GLY A 276 -2.85 -18.45 -11.67
N MET A 277 -3.85 -18.26 -10.81
CA MET A 277 -4.17 -19.16 -9.71
C MET A 277 -4.50 -20.59 -10.17
N SER A 278 -4.00 -21.56 -9.40
CA SER A 278 -4.31 -22.98 -9.57
C SER A 278 -5.45 -23.42 -8.65
N ALA A 279 -6.00 -24.62 -8.87
CA ALA A 279 -6.99 -25.23 -7.99
C ALA A 279 -6.48 -25.46 -6.56
N ALA A 280 -5.15 -25.50 -6.37
CA ALA A 280 -4.51 -25.68 -5.08
C ALA A 280 -4.21 -24.35 -4.35
N CYS A 281 -4.44 -23.20 -4.99
CA CYS A 281 -4.24 -21.91 -4.32
C CYS A 281 -5.38 -21.62 -3.34
N GLY A 282 -5.07 -21.15 -2.13
CA GLY A 282 -6.07 -20.87 -1.10
C GLY A 282 -7.16 -19.89 -1.55
N THR A 283 -6.76 -18.85 -2.30
CA THR A 283 -7.69 -17.86 -2.87
C THR A 283 -8.68 -18.46 -3.87
N ASP A 284 -8.22 -19.37 -4.75
CA ASP A 284 -9.08 -20.02 -5.76
C ASP A 284 -10.09 -20.96 -5.10
N ALA A 285 -9.64 -21.72 -4.10
CA ALA A 285 -10.50 -22.62 -3.34
C ALA A 285 -11.57 -21.88 -2.52
N ALA A 286 -11.22 -20.76 -1.90
CA ALA A 286 -12.15 -19.95 -1.11
C ALA A 286 -13.16 -19.21 -2.00
N LEU A 287 -12.69 -18.42 -2.98
CA LEU A 287 -13.55 -17.53 -3.77
C LEU A 287 -14.31 -18.25 -4.89
N GLY A 288 -13.70 -19.27 -5.49
CA GLY A 288 -14.31 -20.04 -6.55
C GLY A 288 -14.71 -19.19 -7.76
N ASN A 289 -15.97 -19.32 -8.18
CA ASN A 289 -16.52 -18.61 -9.35
C ASN A 289 -17.27 -17.31 -8.98
N GLN A 290 -17.20 -16.87 -7.72
CA GLN A 290 -17.99 -15.74 -7.25
C GLN A 290 -17.43 -14.41 -7.80
N PRO A 291 -18.24 -13.60 -8.49
CA PRO A 291 -17.86 -12.24 -8.85
C PRO A 291 -17.51 -11.43 -7.60
N LEU A 292 -16.30 -10.87 -7.58
CA LEU A 292 -15.82 -10.02 -6.50
C LEU A 292 -15.79 -8.57 -6.97
N ILE A 293 -16.55 -7.70 -6.33
CA ILE A 293 -16.57 -6.26 -6.54
C ILE A 293 -15.91 -5.62 -5.32
N TYR A 294 -15.00 -4.68 -5.55
CA TYR A 294 -14.13 -4.22 -4.48
C TYR A 294 -13.93 -2.70 -4.54
N PRO A 295 -14.66 -1.94 -3.70
CA PRO A 295 -14.33 -0.54 -3.44
C PRO A 295 -12.91 -0.41 -2.89
N PHE A 296 -12.06 0.34 -3.60
CA PHE A 296 -10.61 0.40 -3.29
C PHE A 296 -10.10 1.83 -3.33
N LEU A 297 -9.17 2.19 -2.47
CA LEU A 297 -8.61 3.55 -2.46
C LEU A 297 -7.77 3.82 -3.72
N VAL A 298 -8.01 4.96 -4.40
CA VAL A 298 -7.38 5.28 -5.70
C VAL A 298 -5.86 5.41 -5.65
N ASN A 299 -5.30 5.86 -4.52
CA ASN A 299 -3.84 5.99 -4.35
C ASN A 299 -3.20 4.71 -3.81
N ASP A 300 -3.90 3.58 -3.73
CA ASP A 300 -3.34 2.29 -3.28
C ASP A 300 -3.28 1.24 -4.40
N PRO A 301 -2.51 1.52 -5.47
CA PRO A 301 -2.49 0.71 -6.67
C PRO A 301 -1.99 -0.71 -6.46
N GLY A 302 -1.03 -0.91 -5.55
CA GLY A 302 -0.40 -2.21 -5.36
C GLY A 302 -1.37 -3.24 -4.81
N GLU A 303 -1.98 -2.92 -3.68
CA GLU A 303 -2.89 -3.80 -2.97
C GLU A 303 -4.17 -4.07 -3.79
N GLY A 304 -4.71 -3.06 -4.48
CA GLY A 304 -5.85 -3.28 -5.39
C GLY A 304 -5.48 -4.14 -6.59
N THR A 305 -4.26 -3.99 -7.13
CA THR A 305 -3.76 -4.86 -8.19
C THR A 305 -3.63 -6.30 -7.71
N GLN A 306 -3.25 -6.55 -6.46
CA GLN A 306 -3.22 -7.91 -5.91
C GLN A 306 -4.61 -8.55 -5.90
N ALA A 307 -5.63 -7.81 -5.48
CA ALA A 307 -7.01 -8.26 -5.53
C ALA A 307 -7.47 -8.57 -6.98
N LYS A 308 -7.11 -7.72 -7.95
CA LYS A 308 -7.41 -7.97 -9.38
C LYS A 308 -6.78 -9.27 -9.88
N ARG A 309 -5.52 -9.53 -9.55
CA ARG A 309 -4.71 -10.62 -10.14
C ARG A 309 -4.87 -11.97 -9.44
N ARG A 310 -5.14 -11.97 -8.12
CA ARG A 310 -5.26 -13.20 -7.32
C ARG A 310 -6.70 -13.57 -6.98
N ALA A 311 -7.63 -12.63 -7.03
CA ALA A 311 -9.03 -12.81 -6.64
C ALA A 311 -10.04 -12.32 -7.70
N HIS A 312 -9.60 -12.15 -8.96
CA HIS A 312 -10.43 -11.70 -10.09
C HIS A 312 -11.35 -10.50 -9.77
N ALA A 313 -10.85 -9.58 -8.94
CA ALA A 313 -11.63 -8.46 -8.45
C ALA A 313 -11.96 -7.45 -9.57
N THR A 314 -13.21 -6.98 -9.57
CA THR A 314 -13.64 -5.78 -10.29
C THR A 314 -13.54 -4.61 -9.31
N LEU A 315 -12.48 -3.81 -9.43
CA LEU A 315 -12.34 -2.65 -8.56
C LEU A 315 -13.35 -1.57 -8.95
N VAL A 316 -13.81 -0.84 -7.94
CA VAL A 316 -14.47 0.46 -8.09
C VAL A 316 -13.72 1.42 -7.18
N ASP A 317 -12.76 2.12 -7.74
CA ASP A 317 -11.92 2.99 -6.93
C ASP A 317 -12.71 4.12 -6.27
N HIS A 318 -12.25 4.58 -5.12
CA HIS A 318 -12.85 5.67 -4.38
C HIS A 318 -11.84 6.76 -4.05
N LEU A 319 -12.36 7.95 -3.79
CA LEU A 319 -11.56 9.14 -3.49
C LEU A 319 -10.75 8.94 -2.21
N ILE A 320 -9.63 9.68 -2.15
CA ILE A 320 -8.84 9.88 -0.95
C ILE A 320 -9.66 10.57 0.14
N PRO A 321 -9.29 10.44 1.44
CA PRO A 321 -9.94 11.22 2.48
C PRO A 321 -9.83 12.72 2.19
N PRO A 322 -10.71 13.54 2.78
CA PRO A 322 -10.54 14.99 2.75
C PRO A 322 -9.18 15.37 3.35
N MET A 323 -8.50 16.31 2.71
CA MET A 323 -7.15 16.76 3.10
C MET A 323 -7.19 18.24 3.45
N ALA A 324 -6.42 18.62 4.48
CA ALA A 324 -6.22 20.01 4.87
C ALA A 324 -4.78 20.23 5.35
N ARG A 325 -4.40 21.51 5.45
CA ARG A 325 -3.15 21.92 6.09
C ARG A 325 -3.21 21.65 7.59
N ALA A 326 -2.13 21.13 8.19
CA ALA A 326 -2.11 20.73 9.60
C ALA A 326 -2.34 21.90 10.57
N GLU A 327 -1.86 23.10 10.21
CA GLU A 327 -1.88 24.30 11.04
C GLU A 327 -1.08 24.15 12.36
N THR A 328 -0.97 25.24 13.11
CA THR A 328 -0.34 25.24 14.44
C THR A 328 -1.39 25.17 15.55
N TYR A 329 -1.03 24.53 16.68
CA TYR A 329 -1.87 24.48 17.87
C TYR A 329 -1.04 24.48 19.16
N GLY A 330 -1.68 24.72 20.31
CA GLY A 330 -1.05 24.59 21.63
C GLY A 330 0.26 25.40 21.76
N ASP A 331 1.32 24.73 22.23
CA ASP A 331 2.63 25.35 22.41
C ASP A 331 3.39 25.60 21.10
N ILE A 332 3.04 24.91 19.99
CA ILE A 332 3.62 25.17 18.65
C ILE A 332 3.18 26.55 18.16
N ALA A 333 1.89 26.87 18.29
CA ALA A 333 1.37 28.20 17.96
C ALA A 333 1.96 29.30 18.87
N ARG A 334 2.28 28.98 20.12
CA ARG A 334 2.97 29.92 21.03
C ARG A 334 4.42 30.13 20.63
N LEU A 335 5.11 29.08 20.17
CA LEU A 335 6.47 29.19 19.67
C LEU A 335 6.50 30.09 18.43
N GLU A 336 5.55 29.92 17.51
CA GLU A 336 5.40 30.77 16.33
C GLU A 336 5.33 32.27 16.71
N GLN A 337 4.49 32.62 17.69
CA GLN A 337 4.35 33.98 18.19
C GLN A 337 5.66 34.54 18.78
N LEU A 338 6.44 33.69 19.47
CA LEU A 338 7.73 34.09 20.04
C LEU A 338 8.80 34.29 18.97
N LEU A 339 8.76 33.53 17.87
CA LEU A 339 9.67 33.73 16.72
C LEU A 339 9.36 35.05 16.01
N ASP A 340 8.07 35.38 15.81
CA ASP A 340 7.67 36.68 15.27
C ASP A 340 8.08 37.84 16.19
N GLU A 341 7.94 37.67 17.52
CA GLU A 341 8.41 38.67 18.50
C GLU A 341 9.95 38.80 18.48
N HIS A 342 10.68 37.67 18.34
CA HIS A 342 12.14 37.68 18.19
C HIS A 342 12.57 38.45 16.95
N ALA A 343 11.96 38.21 15.79
CA ALA A 343 12.27 38.93 14.55
C ALA A 343 12.05 40.45 14.70
N ASN A 344 10.94 40.85 15.34
CA ASN A 344 10.65 42.25 15.63
C ASN A 344 11.67 42.88 16.59
N ILE A 345 12.04 42.17 17.66
CA ILE A 345 13.04 42.63 18.65
C ILE A 345 14.43 42.74 18.00
N SER A 346 14.80 41.78 17.15
CA SER A 346 16.07 41.79 16.42
C SER A 346 16.22 43.03 15.55
N ALA A 347 15.13 43.47 14.89
CA ALA A 347 15.14 44.66 14.05
C ALA A 347 15.06 45.99 14.84
N LEU A 348 14.34 46.01 15.97
CA LEU A 348 13.96 47.26 16.64
C LEU A 348 14.69 47.54 17.98
N ASP A 349 15.01 46.51 18.75
CA ASP A 349 15.64 46.63 20.08
C ASP A 349 16.55 45.43 20.41
N PRO A 350 17.72 45.30 19.75
CA PRO A 350 18.60 44.13 19.91
C PRO A 350 19.06 43.87 21.34
N GLY A 351 19.04 44.90 22.21
CA GLY A 351 19.41 44.77 23.62
C GLY A 351 18.47 43.84 24.42
N LYS A 352 17.28 43.53 23.89
CA LYS A 352 16.30 42.61 24.50
C LYS A 352 16.37 41.18 23.98
N LEU A 353 17.20 40.88 22.98
CA LEU A 353 17.34 39.53 22.41
C LEU A 353 17.58 38.43 23.46
N PRO A 354 18.44 38.60 24.48
CA PRO A 354 18.66 37.56 25.48
C PRO A 354 17.38 37.14 26.23
N ALA A 355 16.45 38.09 26.46
CA ALA A 355 15.20 37.83 27.17
C ALA A 355 14.21 37.00 26.33
N ILE A 356 14.06 37.32 25.03
CA ILE A 356 13.18 36.54 24.14
C ILE A 356 13.76 35.16 23.84
N ARG A 357 15.10 35.06 23.64
CA ARG A 357 15.80 33.78 23.48
C ARG A 357 15.61 32.87 24.69
N GLN A 358 15.65 33.43 25.91
CA GLN A 358 15.37 32.66 27.13
C GLN A 358 13.92 32.15 27.16
N GLN A 359 12.95 32.95 26.72
CA GLN A 359 11.55 32.54 26.66
C GLN A 359 11.33 31.41 25.64
N ILE A 360 11.89 31.56 24.43
CA ILE A 360 11.85 30.54 23.37
C ILE A 360 12.43 29.22 23.89
N TRP A 361 13.65 29.25 24.43
CA TRP A 361 14.29 28.04 24.97
C TRP A 361 13.49 27.39 26.10
N THR A 362 12.94 28.21 27.01
CA THR A 362 12.11 27.72 28.12
C THR A 362 10.86 27.01 27.60
N LEU A 363 10.21 27.57 26.57
CA LEU A 363 9.05 26.95 25.95
C LEU A 363 9.43 25.63 25.26
N MET A 364 10.48 25.62 24.44
CA MET A 364 10.93 24.42 23.73
C MET A 364 11.21 23.27 24.70
N ARG A 365 11.95 23.52 25.78
CA ARG A 365 12.26 22.51 26.81
C ARG A 365 11.04 22.04 27.60
N ALA A 366 10.08 22.93 27.83
CA ALA A 366 8.84 22.58 28.53
C ALA A 366 7.94 21.71 27.64
N ALA A 367 7.87 22.02 26.34
CA ALA A 367 7.04 21.34 25.35
C ALA A 367 7.71 20.13 24.68
N LYS A 368 8.97 19.83 25.02
CA LYS A 368 9.77 18.73 24.47
C LYS A 368 10.21 18.87 23.02
N MET A 369 10.11 20.07 22.44
CA MET A 369 10.57 20.39 21.08
C MET A 369 12.10 20.30 20.92
N ASP A 370 12.84 20.30 22.03
CA ASP A 370 14.27 19.99 22.03
C ASP A 370 14.56 18.57 21.54
N HIS A 371 13.64 17.62 21.75
CA HIS A 371 13.75 16.28 21.18
C HIS A 371 13.51 16.29 19.66
N ASP A 372 12.46 16.98 19.20
CA ASP A 372 12.11 17.11 17.78
C ASP A 372 13.25 17.74 16.95
N LEU A 373 13.92 18.75 17.51
CA LEU A 373 14.99 19.49 16.85
C LEU A 373 16.39 18.91 17.12
N GLY A 374 16.49 17.80 17.87
CA GLY A 374 17.77 17.15 18.18
C GLY A 374 18.73 18.01 19.04
N LEU A 375 18.20 18.85 19.93
CA LEU A 375 18.96 19.79 20.75
C LEU A 375 19.18 19.24 22.17
N GLU A 376 20.35 18.67 22.44
CA GLU A 376 20.68 18.16 23.79
C GLU A 376 20.86 19.29 24.82
N ASP A 377 21.59 20.33 24.41
CA ASP A 377 21.96 21.48 25.24
C ASP A 377 21.51 22.80 24.57
N ARG A 378 21.43 23.87 25.39
CA ARG A 378 21.13 25.21 24.88
C ARG A 378 22.33 25.72 24.07
N PRO A 379 22.14 26.18 22.81
CA PRO A 379 23.21 26.83 22.05
C PRO A 379 23.74 28.09 22.74
N ASP A 380 25.01 28.43 22.45
CA ASP A 380 25.60 29.69 22.89
C ASP A 380 24.88 30.89 22.26
N GLU A 381 24.91 32.05 22.93
CA GLU A 381 24.12 33.25 22.53
C GLU A 381 24.43 33.78 21.13
N ASP A 382 25.64 33.54 20.63
CA ASP A 382 26.11 33.89 19.29
C ASP A 382 25.67 32.89 18.20
N SER A 383 25.29 31.67 18.60
CA SER A 383 24.76 30.61 17.71
C SER A 383 23.24 30.39 17.84
N PHE A 384 22.60 31.04 18.81
CA PHE A 384 21.18 30.83 19.10
C PHE A 384 20.28 31.22 17.93
N ASP A 385 20.59 32.32 17.24
CA ASP A 385 19.77 32.78 16.11
C ASP A 385 19.92 31.86 14.88
N ASP A 386 21.08 31.24 14.67
CA ASP A 386 21.25 30.21 13.63
C ASP A 386 20.40 28.97 13.92
N MET A 387 20.29 28.57 15.20
CA MET A 387 19.38 27.51 15.63
C MET A 387 17.90 27.87 15.40
N LEU A 388 17.53 29.15 15.56
CA LEU A 388 16.17 29.60 15.26
C LEU A 388 15.82 29.48 13.78
N LEU A 389 16.79 29.59 12.85
CA LEU A 389 16.53 29.31 11.43
C LEU A 389 16.12 27.85 11.21
N HIS A 390 16.75 26.91 11.92
CA HIS A 390 16.34 25.50 11.89
C HIS A 390 14.94 25.31 12.49
N VAL A 391 14.64 25.99 13.61
CA VAL A 391 13.30 25.96 14.23
C VAL A 391 12.23 26.53 13.31
N ASP A 392 12.50 27.64 12.61
CA ASP A 392 11.58 28.25 11.65
C ASP A 392 11.28 27.31 10.49
N GLY A 393 12.30 26.62 9.95
CA GLY A 393 12.13 25.59 8.92
C GLY A 393 11.26 24.42 9.40
N TRP A 394 11.59 23.83 10.55
CA TRP A 394 10.80 22.75 11.16
C TRP A 394 9.35 23.17 11.42
N LEU A 395 9.14 24.36 11.99
CA LEU A 395 7.81 24.89 12.28
C LEU A 395 7.00 25.11 10.99
N CYS A 396 7.64 25.62 9.94
CA CYS A 396 7.01 25.80 8.64
C CYS A 396 6.54 24.45 8.07
N GLU A 397 7.40 23.42 8.10
CA GLU A 397 7.08 22.10 7.55
C GLU A 397 5.91 21.43 8.29
N ILE A 398 5.95 21.36 9.63
CA ILE A 398 4.91 20.70 10.42
C ILE A 398 3.57 21.44 10.36
N LYS A 399 3.59 22.77 10.17
CA LYS A 399 2.40 23.59 9.98
C LYS A 399 1.80 23.37 8.59
N ASP A 400 2.66 23.34 7.58
CA ASP A 400 2.23 23.37 6.17
C ASP A 400 1.90 21.98 5.60
N VAL A 401 2.36 20.89 6.23
CA VAL A 401 2.09 19.53 5.76
C VAL A 401 0.59 19.25 5.62
N GLN A 402 0.23 18.52 4.57
CA GLN A 402 -1.15 18.06 4.35
C GLN A 402 -1.41 16.82 5.20
N ILE A 403 -2.49 16.86 5.97
CA ILE A 403 -3.01 15.74 6.76
C ILE A 403 -4.47 15.47 6.36
N ARG A 404 -4.99 14.30 6.70
CA ARG A 404 -6.42 14.01 6.55
C ARG A 404 -7.24 14.84 7.55
N ASP A 405 -8.33 15.43 7.08
CA ASP A 405 -9.32 16.18 7.90
C ASP A 405 -10.66 15.43 7.98
N GLY A 406 -10.57 14.09 8.02
CA GLY A 406 -11.72 13.21 8.04
C GLY A 406 -11.47 11.91 7.28
N LEU A 407 -12.55 11.23 6.94
CA LEU A 407 -12.56 10.00 6.15
C LEU A 407 -13.46 10.17 4.93
N HIS A 408 -13.14 9.48 3.84
CA HIS A 408 -14.02 9.43 2.67
C HIS A 408 -15.26 8.58 2.95
N ILE A 409 -16.39 8.97 2.39
CA ILE A 409 -17.64 8.21 2.40
C ILE A 409 -18.00 7.89 0.95
N LEU A 410 -18.22 6.62 0.62
CA LEU A 410 -18.49 6.20 -0.77
C LEU A 410 -19.62 7.01 -1.43
N GLY A 411 -19.33 7.56 -2.61
CA GLY A 411 -20.28 8.37 -3.37
C GLY A 411 -20.50 9.78 -2.82
N GLU A 412 -19.79 10.20 -1.78
CA GLU A 412 -19.86 11.56 -1.22
C GLU A 412 -18.81 12.46 -1.85
N THR A 413 -19.25 13.40 -2.69
CA THR A 413 -18.34 14.42 -3.24
C THR A 413 -18.03 15.47 -2.17
N PRO A 414 -16.75 15.83 -1.96
CA PRO A 414 -16.39 16.96 -1.11
C PRO A 414 -17.13 18.24 -1.51
N SER A 415 -17.62 18.99 -0.54
CA SER A 415 -18.36 20.25 -0.76
C SER A 415 -17.95 21.32 0.24
N GLY A 416 -18.24 22.59 -0.05
CA GLY A 416 -17.93 23.70 0.85
C GLY A 416 -16.43 23.82 1.15
N GLU A 417 -16.08 23.93 2.43
CA GLU A 417 -14.70 24.07 2.89
C GLU A 417 -13.84 22.85 2.56
N THR A 418 -14.35 21.64 2.76
CA THR A 418 -13.66 20.39 2.42
C THR A 418 -13.29 20.30 0.93
N GLN A 419 -14.15 20.82 0.04
CA GLN A 419 -13.83 20.89 -1.39
C GLN A 419 -12.72 21.91 -1.67
N LEU A 420 -12.78 23.07 -1.00
CA LEU A 420 -11.77 24.12 -1.14
C LEU A 420 -10.40 23.62 -0.70
N ASP A 421 -10.31 22.99 0.48
CA ASP A 421 -9.06 22.46 1.04
C ASP A 421 -8.46 21.36 0.17
N LEU A 422 -9.29 20.42 -0.29
CA LEU A 422 -8.83 19.36 -1.18
C LEU A 422 -8.34 19.91 -2.54
N VAL A 423 -9.03 20.90 -3.12
CA VAL A 423 -8.58 21.54 -4.36
C VAL A 423 -7.27 22.29 -4.13
N LEU A 424 -7.11 23.00 -3.01
CA LEU A 424 -5.84 23.65 -2.66
C LEU A 424 -4.70 22.63 -2.54
N ALA A 425 -4.93 21.51 -1.86
CA ALA A 425 -3.95 20.43 -1.70
C ALA A 425 -3.51 19.86 -3.05
N ILE A 426 -4.46 19.59 -3.96
CA ILE A 426 -4.17 19.09 -5.32
C ILE A 426 -3.35 20.12 -6.11
N LEU A 427 -3.74 21.39 -6.07
CA LEU A 427 -3.11 22.46 -6.86
C LEU A 427 -1.74 22.89 -6.32
N ARG A 428 -1.34 22.43 -5.11
CA ARG A 428 -0.02 22.72 -4.55
C ARG A 428 1.10 22.07 -5.33
N ALA A 429 0.91 20.83 -5.79
CA ALA A 429 1.91 20.10 -6.56
C ALA A 429 2.02 20.57 -8.02
N ARG A 430 3.20 20.40 -8.62
CA ARG A 430 3.38 20.52 -10.08
C ARG A 430 2.57 19.42 -10.78
N GLN A 431 1.76 19.82 -11.76
CA GLN A 431 0.88 18.89 -12.48
C GLN A 431 1.58 18.34 -13.71
N LEU A 432 1.61 17.01 -13.82
CA LEU A 432 1.96 16.31 -15.06
C LEU A 432 0.68 15.84 -15.73
N PHE A 433 0.19 16.62 -16.70
CA PHE A 433 -1.09 16.34 -17.35
C PHE A 433 -0.90 15.97 -18.84
N GLY A 434 -1.54 14.88 -19.26
CA GLY A 434 -1.46 14.37 -20.64
C GLY A 434 -0.05 13.93 -21.10
N GLY A 435 0.94 13.88 -20.20
CA GLY A 435 2.32 13.55 -20.54
C GLY A 435 3.06 14.62 -21.36
N GLU A 436 2.45 15.79 -21.55
CA GLU A 436 2.95 16.89 -22.39
C GLU A 436 2.80 18.27 -21.73
N GLN A 437 1.81 18.44 -20.85
CA GLN A 437 1.55 19.71 -20.18
C GLN A 437 2.07 19.67 -18.73
N THR A 438 3.01 20.55 -18.44
CA THR A 438 3.46 20.84 -17.07
C THR A 438 2.82 22.14 -16.61
N VAL A 439 1.94 22.06 -15.62
CA VAL A 439 1.39 23.25 -14.95
C VAL A 439 2.09 23.37 -13.60
N PRO A 440 2.67 24.53 -13.24
CA PRO A 440 3.31 24.71 -11.94
C PRO A 440 2.30 24.61 -10.79
N GLY A 441 2.79 24.45 -9.57
CA GLY A 441 1.96 24.54 -8.37
C GLY A 441 1.37 25.95 -8.20
N LEU A 442 0.22 26.06 -7.54
CA LEU A 442 -0.46 27.35 -7.32
C LEU A 442 0.43 28.33 -6.55
N ARG A 443 1.13 27.86 -5.51
CA ARG A 443 2.01 28.71 -4.72
C ARG A 443 3.34 29.02 -5.42
N GLU A 444 3.79 28.15 -6.33
CA GLU A 444 4.92 28.45 -7.21
C GLU A 444 4.58 29.63 -8.14
N ALA A 445 3.38 29.63 -8.72
CA ALA A 445 2.91 30.74 -9.53
C ALA A 445 2.69 32.03 -8.71
N LEU A 446 2.52 31.92 -7.38
CA LEU A 446 2.46 33.06 -6.46
C LEU A 446 3.84 33.49 -5.95
N GLY A 447 4.92 32.80 -6.34
CA GLY A 447 6.30 33.23 -6.11
C GLY A 447 7.12 32.36 -5.14
N LEU A 448 6.59 31.26 -4.62
CA LEU A 448 7.37 30.30 -3.84
C LEU A 448 8.27 29.43 -4.74
N ALA A 449 9.38 28.95 -4.19
CA ALA A 449 10.27 28.00 -4.85
C ALA A 449 9.75 26.56 -4.74
N GLU A 450 9.13 26.23 -3.60
CA GLU A 450 8.56 24.91 -3.29
C GLU A 450 9.63 23.79 -3.35
N ASP A 451 10.88 24.14 -3.04
CA ASP A 451 12.06 23.27 -3.02
C ASP A 451 12.57 22.97 -1.59
N GLY A 452 11.86 23.47 -0.56
CA GLY A 452 12.24 23.36 0.86
C GLY A 452 13.05 24.54 1.40
N THR A 453 13.32 25.57 0.59
CA THR A 453 14.12 26.74 1.00
C THR A 453 13.30 28.00 1.27
N ASP A 454 11.98 27.95 1.07
CA ASP A 454 11.09 29.10 1.29
C ASP A 454 11.00 29.52 2.76
N GLU A 455 10.98 30.83 3.01
CA GLU A 455 10.82 31.39 4.36
C GLU A 455 9.39 31.16 4.89
N ARG A 456 9.26 30.78 6.17
CA ARG A 456 7.97 30.51 6.84
C ARG A 456 6.91 31.59 6.59
N THR A 457 7.29 32.87 6.73
CA THR A 457 6.35 34.00 6.58
C THR A 457 5.85 34.15 5.14
N ALA A 458 6.70 33.87 4.15
CA ALA A 458 6.34 33.88 2.74
C ALA A 458 5.41 32.71 2.40
N VAL A 459 5.66 31.52 2.97
CA VAL A 459 4.80 30.34 2.80
C VAL A 459 3.38 30.63 3.28
N ASP A 460 3.23 31.20 4.48
CA ASP A 460 1.92 31.56 5.02
C ASP A 460 1.19 32.63 4.19
N ALA A 461 1.91 33.64 3.72
CA ALA A 461 1.33 34.68 2.87
C ALA A 461 0.83 34.10 1.53
N ALA A 462 1.63 33.25 0.89
CA ALA A 462 1.28 32.59 -0.36
C ALA A 462 0.11 31.60 -0.19
N GLU A 463 0.07 30.84 0.91
CA GLU A 463 -1.04 29.94 1.24
C GLU A 463 -2.35 30.73 1.45
N ALA A 464 -2.31 31.84 2.20
CA ALA A 464 -3.48 32.68 2.42
C ALA A 464 -4.01 33.27 1.10
N GLN A 465 -3.11 33.74 0.22
CA GLN A 465 -3.47 34.26 -1.09
C GLN A 465 -4.01 33.15 -2.02
N ALA A 466 -3.41 31.97 -2.03
CA ALA A 466 -3.90 30.80 -2.76
C ALA A 466 -5.32 30.44 -2.30
N ARG A 467 -5.56 30.36 -0.99
CA ARG A 467 -6.89 30.11 -0.42
C ARG A 467 -7.91 31.17 -0.85
N GLU A 468 -7.55 32.45 -0.81
CA GLU A 468 -8.44 33.54 -1.24
C GLU A 468 -8.87 33.38 -2.71
N LEU A 469 -7.91 33.09 -3.60
CA LEU A 469 -8.15 32.92 -5.02
C LEU A 469 -9.04 31.71 -5.33
N VAL A 470 -8.74 30.55 -4.73
CA VAL A 470 -9.53 29.32 -4.95
C VAL A 470 -10.93 29.46 -4.33
N ALA A 471 -11.05 30.09 -3.15
CA ALA A 471 -12.36 30.38 -2.55
C ALA A 471 -13.18 31.36 -3.40
N ALA A 472 -12.54 32.36 -4.00
CA ALA A 472 -13.21 33.28 -4.93
C ALA A 472 -13.69 32.55 -6.19
N LEU A 473 -12.88 31.66 -6.76
CA LEU A 473 -13.27 30.81 -7.89
C LEU A 473 -14.44 29.88 -7.51
N GLN A 474 -14.38 29.21 -6.35
CA GLN A 474 -15.47 28.37 -5.86
C GLN A 474 -16.79 29.14 -5.73
N LYS A 475 -16.77 30.40 -5.25
CA LYS A 475 -17.96 31.26 -5.14
C LYS A 475 -18.62 31.58 -6.49
N THR A 476 -17.86 31.52 -7.59
CA THR A 476 -18.42 31.67 -8.95
C THR A 476 -19.09 30.38 -9.46
N GLY A 477 -19.05 29.29 -8.67
CA GLY A 477 -19.45 27.96 -9.12
C GLY A 477 -18.39 27.29 -9.99
N TRP A 478 -17.11 27.62 -9.76
CA TRP A 478 -15.97 27.13 -10.55
C TRP A 478 -16.04 27.53 -12.03
N ASP A 479 -16.46 28.77 -12.31
CA ASP A 479 -16.56 29.29 -13.67
C ASP A 479 -15.17 29.67 -14.23
N ALA A 480 -14.72 28.95 -15.26
CA ALA A 480 -13.43 29.20 -15.91
C ALA A 480 -13.36 30.59 -16.58
N ASP A 481 -14.50 31.15 -17.02
CA ASP A 481 -14.57 32.48 -17.64
C ASP A 481 -14.41 33.60 -16.60
N ALA A 482 -14.71 33.33 -15.33
CA ALA A 482 -14.56 34.29 -14.24
C ALA A 482 -13.10 34.50 -13.81
N VAL A 483 -12.18 33.60 -14.19
CA VAL A 483 -10.77 33.62 -13.74
C VAL A 483 -10.06 34.93 -14.09
N GLY A 484 -10.34 35.52 -15.26
CA GLY A 484 -9.72 36.79 -15.66
C GLY A 484 -10.13 37.99 -14.81
N ALA A 485 -11.17 37.87 -13.99
CA ALA A 485 -11.56 38.89 -13.00
C ALA A 485 -10.95 38.63 -11.61
N LEU A 486 -10.39 37.44 -11.36
CA LEU A 486 -9.82 37.04 -10.08
C LEU A 486 -8.33 37.36 -9.99
N THR A 487 -7.61 37.32 -11.11
CA THR A 487 -6.18 37.62 -11.17
C THR A 487 -5.77 38.08 -12.57
N ASP A 488 -4.87 39.06 -12.63
CA ASP A 488 -4.21 39.51 -13.85
C ASP A 488 -2.93 38.70 -14.15
N ASP A 489 -2.47 37.87 -13.20
CA ASP A 489 -1.30 37.01 -13.39
C ASP A 489 -1.63 35.82 -14.31
N ALA A 490 -0.91 35.70 -15.42
CA ALA A 490 -1.18 34.69 -16.44
C ALA A 490 -0.92 33.25 -15.94
N GLY A 491 0.08 33.05 -15.08
CA GLY A 491 0.42 31.76 -14.50
C GLY A 491 -0.65 31.30 -13.50
N VAL A 492 -1.00 32.16 -12.55
CA VAL A 492 -2.08 31.91 -11.58
C VAL A 492 -3.40 31.68 -12.31
N ALA A 493 -3.72 32.49 -13.32
CA ALA A 493 -4.93 32.32 -14.12
C ALA A 493 -4.98 30.98 -14.88
N ALA A 494 -3.83 30.47 -15.34
CA ALA A 494 -3.78 29.15 -15.99
C ALA A 494 -4.12 28.02 -15.00
N ILE A 495 -3.62 28.10 -13.76
CA ILE A 495 -3.86 27.11 -12.71
C ILE A 495 -5.33 27.14 -12.26
N LEU A 496 -5.89 28.34 -12.05
CA LEU A 496 -7.30 28.48 -11.69
C LEU A 496 -8.24 27.97 -12.80
N ARG A 497 -7.88 28.19 -14.08
CA ARG A 497 -8.61 27.58 -15.21
C ARG A 497 -8.47 26.06 -15.21
N PHE A 498 -7.28 25.52 -14.95
CA PHE A 498 -7.08 24.06 -14.83
C PHE A 498 -7.92 23.47 -13.69
N ALA A 499 -8.00 24.14 -12.55
CA ALA A 499 -8.86 23.74 -11.43
C ALA A 499 -10.34 23.64 -11.86
N ALA A 500 -10.85 24.68 -12.52
CA ALA A 500 -12.23 24.75 -12.99
C ALA A 500 -12.57 23.75 -14.11
N THR A 501 -11.60 23.44 -14.99
CA THR A 501 -11.83 22.65 -16.20
C THR A 501 -11.49 21.17 -16.06
N GLU A 502 -10.54 20.82 -15.19
CA GLU A 502 -10.07 19.45 -15.01
C GLU A 502 -10.31 18.95 -13.58
N VAL A 503 -9.77 19.61 -12.57
CA VAL A 503 -9.79 19.11 -11.18
C VAL A 503 -11.22 18.97 -10.65
N VAL A 504 -12.01 20.04 -10.68
CA VAL A 504 -13.35 20.07 -10.09
C VAL A 504 -14.34 19.16 -10.85
N PRO A 505 -14.39 19.16 -12.20
CA PRO A 505 -15.25 18.24 -12.93
C PRO A 505 -14.91 16.77 -12.68
N ARG A 506 -13.62 16.44 -12.52
CA ARG A 506 -13.19 15.08 -12.19
C ARG A 506 -13.52 14.70 -10.74
N LEU A 507 -13.34 15.60 -9.78
CA LEU A 507 -13.80 15.40 -8.39
C LEU A 507 -15.31 15.18 -8.31
N ALA A 508 -16.11 15.84 -9.16
CA ALA A 508 -17.55 15.61 -9.21
C ALA A 508 -17.91 14.16 -9.59
N GLY A 509 -17.02 13.44 -10.30
CA GLY A 509 -17.19 12.03 -10.64
C GLY A 509 -17.23 11.08 -9.44
N THR A 510 -16.71 11.50 -8.27
CA THR A 510 -16.80 10.76 -7.00
C THR A 510 -18.23 10.41 -6.62
N SER A 511 -19.22 11.26 -6.99
CA SER A 511 -20.64 10.97 -6.78
C SER A 511 -21.13 9.68 -7.48
N THR A 512 -20.36 9.16 -8.44
CA THR A 512 -20.71 7.97 -9.21
C THR A 512 -20.19 6.66 -8.62
N GLU A 513 -19.35 6.68 -7.56
CA GLU A 513 -18.73 5.47 -6.98
C GLU A 513 -19.76 4.38 -6.65
N ILE A 514 -20.81 4.70 -5.88
CA ILE A 514 -21.89 3.74 -5.57
C ILE A 514 -22.64 3.32 -6.83
N THR A 515 -22.86 4.24 -7.78
CA THR A 515 -23.51 3.90 -9.06
C THR A 515 -22.67 2.87 -9.82
N GLN A 516 -21.35 2.95 -9.77
CA GLN A 516 -20.45 2.02 -10.44
C GLN A 516 -20.43 0.65 -9.74
N ILE A 517 -20.55 0.60 -8.41
CA ILE A 517 -20.78 -0.66 -7.67
C ILE A 517 -22.10 -1.31 -8.14
N LEU A 518 -23.19 -0.54 -8.24
CA LEU A 518 -24.47 -1.05 -8.73
C LEU A 518 -24.39 -1.52 -10.20
N ARG A 519 -23.62 -0.82 -11.04
CA ARG A 519 -23.34 -1.26 -12.42
C ARG A 519 -22.55 -2.57 -12.45
N ALA A 520 -21.58 -2.74 -11.57
CA ALA A 520 -20.79 -3.97 -11.47
C ALA A 520 -21.68 -5.14 -11.01
N LEU A 521 -22.55 -4.91 -10.02
CA LEU A 521 -23.58 -5.86 -9.58
C LEU A 521 -24.60 -6.19 -10.68
N ASP A 522 -24.78 -5.32 -11.66
CA ASP A 522 -25.58 -5.55 -12.88
C ASP A 522 -24.77 -6.20 -14.02
N GLY A 523 -23.53 -6.65 -13.77
CA GLY A 523 -22.68 -7.28 -14.79
C GLY A 523 -22.38 -6.33 -15.97
N ARG A 524 -22.19 -5.03 -15.69
CA ARG A 524 -21.75 -4.05 -16.70
C ARG A 524 -20.24 -3.96 -16.72
N PHE A 525 -19.71 -3.52 -17.86
CA PHE A 525 -18.33 -3.07 -17.94
C PHE A 525 -18.12 -1.84 -17.03
N ILE A 526 -17.07 -1.89 -16.23
CA ILE A 526 -16.60 -0.77 -15.40
C ILE A 526 -15.35 -0.23 -16.08
N GLU A 527 -15.37 1.06 -16.39
CA GLU A 527 -14.28 1.72 -17.09
C GLU A 527 -13.01 1.70 -16.24
N SER A 528 -11.87 1.49 -16.89
CA SER A 528 -10.57 1.57 -16.25
C SER A 528 -10.05 3.00 -16.20
N GLY A 529 -9.04 3.22 -15.35
CA GLY A 529 -8.36 4.50 -15.18
C GLY A 529 -7.00 4.32 -14.53
N PRO A 530 -6.09 5.31 -14.60
CA PRO A 530 -4.86 5.26 -13.85
C PRO A 530 -5.14 5.36 -12.34
N SER A 531 -4.19 4.90 -11.54
CA SER A 531 -4.19 4.96 -10.08
C SER A 531 -2.97 5.73 -9.58
N GLY A 532 -3.01 6.18 -8.32
CA GLY A 532 -1.97 7.01 -7.71
C GLY A 532 -2.54 8.15 -6.89
N SER A 533 -1.66 8.96 -6.31
CA SER A 533 -2.06 10.10 -5.48
C SER A 533 -2.43 11.31 -6.35
N PRO A 534 -3.67 11.86 -6.24
CA PRO A 534 -4.00 13.12 -6.89
C PRO A 534 -3.24 14.32 -6.29
N LEU A 535 -2.64 14.16 -5.09
CA LEU A 535 -1.83 15.19 -4.43
C LEU A 535 -0.40 15.25 -4.98
N ARG A 536 0.03 14.25 -5.74
CA ARG A 536 1.37 14.18 -6.35
C ARG A 536 1.38 14.61 -7.83
N GLY A 537 0.50 15.55 -8.18
CA GLY A 537 0.42 16.10 -9.54
C GLY A 537 -0.21 15.19 -10.59
N LEU A 538 -0.95 14.14 -10.18
CA LEU A 538 -1.55 13.13 -11.05
C LEU A 538 -3.08 13.26 -11.12
N VAL A 539 -3.60 14.41 -11.56
CA VAL A 539 -5.06 14.67 -11.64
C VAL A 539 -5.81 13.69 -12.55
N ASN A 540 -5.13 13.00 -13.48
CA ASN A 540 -5.74 11.98 -14.34
C ASN A 540 -6.22 10.71 -13.60
N VAL A 541 -5.80 10.51 -12.34
CA VAL A 541 -6.35 9.47 -11.44
C VAL A 541 -7.78 9.79 -10.99
N LEU A 542 -8.25 11.01 -11.25
CA LEU A 542 -9.66 11.39 -11.14
C LEU A 542 -10.33 11.37 -12.53
N PRO A 543 -11.64 11.09 -12.64
CA PRO A 543 -12.58 10.80 -11.55
C PRO A 543 -12.37 9.41 -10.92
N THR A 544 -12.91 9.20 -9.73
CA THR A 544 -13.04 7.87 -9.11
C THR A 544 -14.30 7.14 -9.59
N GLY A 545 -14.52 5.90 -9.12
CA GLY A 545 -15.55 4.99 -9.61
C GLY A 545 -15.08 4.09 -10.76
N ARG A 546 -13.77 3.85 -10.89
CA ARG A 546 -13.15 3.11 -12.00
C ARG A 546 -12.46 1.83 -11.55
N ASN A 547 -12.31 0.89 -12.48
CA ASN A 547 -11.54 -0.33 -12.27
C ASN A 547 -10.07 -0.07 -12.64
N PHE A 548 -9.34 0.61 -11.76
CA PHE A 548 -8.02 1.15 -12.12
C PHE A 548 -7.02 0.10 -12.64
N TYR A 549 -6.06 0.58 -13.42
CA TYR A 549 -4.81 -0.12 -13.74
C TYR A 549 -3.64 0.60 -13.06
N SER A 550 -2.46 -0.01 -13.07
CA SER A 550 -1.23 0.55 -12.50
C SER A 550 -0.28 1.08 -13.59
N VAL A 551 0.83 0.39 -13.86
CA VAL A 551 1.88 0.83 -14.78
C VAL A 551 2.35 -0.31 -15.68
N ASP A 552 3.04 0.01 -16.79
CA ASP A 552 3.82 -0.99 -17.52
C ASP A 552 5.03 -1.37 -16.65
N PRO A 553 5.12 -2.62 -16.12
CA PRO A 553 6.20 -3.01 -15.22
C PRO A 553 7.58 -3.05 -15.89
N LYS A 554 7.65 -2.93 -17.23
CA LYS A 554 8.93 -2.83 -17.97
C LYS A 554 9.38 -1.38 -18.19
N ALA A 555 8.57 -0.39 -17.81
CA ALA A 555 8.87 1.03 -17.96
C ALA A 555 9.23 1.72 -16.63
N VAL A 556 9.57 0.93 -15.60
CA VAL A 556 10.03 1.42 -14.30
C VAL A 556 11.50 1.05 -14.07
N PRO A 557 12.34 1.97 -13.54
CA PRO A 557 12.02 3.35 -13.22
C PRO A 557 11.83 4.19 -14.49
N SER A 558 10.89 5.15 -14.44
CA SER A 558 10.79 6.18 -15.48
C SER A 558 11.97 7.16 -15.39
N ARG A 559 12.16 8.03 -16.40
CA ARG A 559 13.19 9.08 -16.37
C ARG A 559 12.99 10.06 -15.20
N LEU A 560 11.74 10.45 -14.91
CA LEU A 560 11.40 11.31 -13.77
C LEU A 560 11.69 10.61 -12.44
N ALA A 561 11.31 9.33 -12.34
CA ALA A 561 11.57 8.53 -11.14
C ALA A 561 13.08 8.30 -10.91
N TRP A 562 13.87 8.22 -11.98
CA TRP A 562 15.32 8.20 -11.89
C TRP A 562 15.88 9.49 -11.29
N GLU A 563 15.39 10.66 -11.73
CA GLU A 563 15.82 11.96 -11.17
C GLU A 563 15.47 12.05 -9.68
N THR A 564 14.26 11.67 -9.29
CA THR A 564 13.84 11.63 -7.86
C THR A 564 14.65 10.60 -7.07
N GLY A 565 14.93 9.42 -7.63
CA GLY A 565 15.76 8.40 -6.99
C GLY A 565 17.21 8.84 -6.77
N VAL A 566 17.79 9.60 -7.70
CA VAL A 566 19.10 10.25 -7.51
C VAL A 566 19.03 11.26 -6.38
N GLY A 567 18.00 12.11 -6.34
CA GLY A 567 17.79 13.06 -5.24
C GLY A 567 17.67 12.38 -3.87
N LEU A 568 16.97 11.25 -3.78
CA LEU A 568 16.85 10.45 -2.56
C LEU A 568 18.21 9.90 -2.11
N ALA A 569 18.97 9.32 -3.05
CA ALA A 569 20.29 8.77 -2.76
C ALA A 569 21.26 9.87 -2.29
N ASP A 570 21.28 11.01 -2.96
CA ASP A 570 22.17 12.11 -2.61
C ASP A 570 21.79 12.73 -1.26
N SER A 571 20.49 12.96 -0.98
CA SER A 571 20.04 13.47 0.33
C SER A 571 20.43 12.53 1.48
N LEU A 572 20.18 11.22 1.31
CA LEU A 572 20.53 10.20 2.30
C LEU A 572 22.04 10.20 2.61
N LEU A 573 22.86 10.29 1.57
CA LEU A 573 24.31 10.25 1.70
C LEU A 573 24.87 11.54 2.30
N GLU A 574 24.36 12.70 1.89
CA GLU A 574 24.70 14.00 2.48
C GLU A 574 24.36 14.02 3.96
N ARG A 575 23.15 13.59 4.32
CA ARG A 575 22.73 13.50 5.73
C ARG A 575 23.65 12.60 6.54
N TYR A 576 23.98 11.42 6.05
CA TYR A 576 24.88 10.50 6.74
C TYR A 576 26.30 11.08 6.87
N GLN A 577 26.78 11.77 5.84
CA GLN A 577 28.10 12.41 5.87
C GLN A 577 28.14 13.56 6.89
N ASN A 578 27.08 14.33 7.02
CA ASN A 578 26.95 15.38 8.04
C ASN A 578 26.93 14.79 9.46
N ASP A 579 26.18 13.70 9.66
CA ASP A 579 26.05 13.05 10.97
C ASP A 579 27.34 12.31 11.40
N TYR A 580 28.07 11.69 10.46
CA TYR A 580 29.16 10.74 10.78
C TYR A 580 30.52 11.05 10.14
N GLY A 581 30.63 12.05 9.26
CA GLY A 581 31.89 12.47 8.62
C GLY A 581 32.47 11.46 7.62
N ARG A 582 31.70 10.47 7.16
CA ARG A 582 32.11 9.40 6.25
C ARG A 582 30.91 8.88 5.45
N TRP A 583 31.16 8.13 4.39
CA TRP A 583 30.11 7.44 3.63
C TRP A 583 29.62 6.18 4.36
N PRO A 584 28.32 5.83 4.26
CA PRO A 584 27.84 4.55 4.75
C PRO A 584 28.37 3.41 3.86
N GLU A 585 28.92 2.36 4.45
CA GLU A 585 29.41 1.21 3.67
C GLU A 585 28.26 0.40 3.06
N SER A 586 27.10 0.37 3.72
CA SER A 586 25.88 -0.22 3.17
C SER A 586 24.59 0.47 3.63
N VAL A 587 23.61 0.56 2.72
CA VAL A 587 22.25 1.02 2.98
C VAL A 587 21.28 -0.17 2.85
N GLY A 588 20.41 -0.34 3.83
CA GLY A 588 19.28 -1.26 3.77
C GLY A 588 18.02 -0.50 3.36
N LEU A 589 17.39 -0.87 2.25
CA LEU A 589 16.18 -0.20 1.74
C LEU A 589 15.01 -1.17 1.64
N SER A 590 13.86 -0.79 2.18
CA SER A 590 12.60 -1.53 2.01
C SER A 590 11.82 -0.98 0.82
N VAL A 591 11.52 -1.84 -0.16
CA VAL A 591 10.92 -1.46 -1.45
C VAL A 591 9.57 -2.15 -1.65
N TRP A 592 8.54 -1.36 -1.97
CA TRP A 592 7.17 -1.84 -2.11
C TRP A 592 6.63 -1.68 -3.54
N GLY A 593 5.80 -2.63 -3.97
CA GLY A 593 5.16 -2.54 -5.28
C GLY A 593 4.19 -1.37 -5.40
N THR A 594 3.48 -1.03 -4.31
CA THR A 594 2.55 0.11 -4.30
C THR A 594 3.31 1.44 -4.50
N SER A 595 4.48 1.59 -3.87
CA SER A 595 5.39 2.72 -4.05
C SER A 595 5.86 2.84 -5.50
N ALA A 596 6.36 1.75 -6.09
CA ALA A 596 6.78 1.74 -7.50
C ALA A 596 5.64 2.10 -8.48
N MET A 597 4.39 1.75 -8.16
CA MET A 597 3.23 2.12 -8.97
C MET A 597 2.81 3.58 -8.80
N ARG A 598 2.89 4.15 -7.59
CA ARG A 598 2.59 5.57 -7.34
C ARG A 598 3.61 6.50 -7.99
N THR A 599 4.88 6.11 -7.96
CA THR A 599 5.99 6.98 -8.34
C THR A 599 6.59 6.67 -9.71
N SER A 600 6.20 5.54 -10.31
CA SER A 600 6.90 4.95 -11.45
C SER A 600 8.35 4.57 -11.17
N GLY A 601 8.71 4.31 -9.90
CA GLY A 601 9.93 3.60 -9.51
C GLY A 601 11.00 4.40 -8.77
N ASP A 602 10.67 5.37 -7.95
CA ASP A 602 11.66 6.20 -7.21
C ASP A 602 12.62 5.35 -6.38
N ASP A 603 12.11 4.40 -5.57
CA ASP A 603 12.92 3.46 -4.79
C ASP A 603 13.90 2.65 -5.66
N ILE A 604 13.48 2.31 -6.89
CA ILE A 604 14.33 1.55 -7.84
C ILE A 604 15.45 2.47 -8.36
N GLY A 605 15.12 3.73 -8.64
CA GLY A 605 16.08 4.77 -9.00
C GLY A 605 17.11 5.00 -7.89
N GLU A 606 16.68 5.04 -6.63
CA GLU A 606 17.56 5.22 -5.46
C GLU A 606 18.57 4.07 -5.33
N VAL A 607 18.12 2.81 -5.41
CA VAL A 607 19.04 1.65 -5.37
C VAL A 607 20.08 1.73 -6.48
N LEU A 608 19.65 2.00 -7.72
CA LEU A 608 20.53 2.11 -8.87
C LEU A 608 21.52 3.29 -8.73
N ALA A 609 21.08 4.43 -8.20
CA ALA A 609 21.91 5.60 -7.94
C ALA A 609 22.97 5.34 -6.86
N LEU A 610 22.62 4.66 -5.76
CA LEU A 610 23.55 4.26 -4.70
C LEU A 610 24.67 3.35 -5.24
N LEU A 611 24.33 2.39 -6.11
CA LEU A 611 25.26 1.50 -6.80
C LEU A 611 26.11 2.22 -7.88
N GLY A 612 25.67 3.39 -8.34
CA GLY A 612 26.29 4.12 -9.44
C GLY A 612 26.02 3.47 -10.81
N VAL A 613 24.79 3.00 -11.02
CA VAL A 613 24.32 2.39 -12.26
C VAL A 613 23.13 3.19 -12.80
N ARG A 614 23.15 3.55 -14.08
CA ARG A 614 22.12 4.31 -14.77
C ARG A 614 21.23 3.36 -15.59
N PRO A 615 19.90 3.42 -15.50
CA PRO A 615 19.03 2.71 -16.41
C PRO A 615 19.08 3.30 -17.83
N VAL A 616 18.94 2.43 -18.83
CA VAL A 616 18.90 2.81 -20.25
C VAL A 616 17.49 2.56 -20.79
N TRP A 617 16.90 3.59 -21.39
CA TRP A 617 15.54 3.52 -21.94
C TRP A 617 15.53 3.41 -23.46
N ASP A 618 14.61 2.62 -23.99
CA ASP A 618 14.18 2.73 -25.38
C ASP A 618 13.22 3.92 -25.53
N ASP A 619 13.58 4.91 -26.34
CA ASP A 619 12.83 6.16 -26.43
C ASP A 619 11.40 5.99 -26.98
N ALA A 620 11.15 4.97 -27.81
CA ALA A 620 9.85 4.74 -28.42
C ALA A 620 8.84 4.14 -27.44
N SER A 621 9.26 3.08 -26.74
CA SER A 621 8.43 2.36 -25.77
C SER A 621 8.52 2.90 -24.36
N ARG A 622 9.52 3.75 -24.08
CA ARG A 622 9.92 4.23 -22.74
C ARG A 622 10.30 3.11 -21.77
N ARG A 623 10.48 1.88 -22.26
CA ARG A 623 10.87 0.74 -21.43
C ARG A 623 12.35 0.79 -21.08
N VAL A 624 12.69 0.31 -19.90
CA VAL A 624 14.08 0.06 -19.51
C VAL A 624 14.55 -1.19 -20.26
N VAL A 625 15.65 -1.05 -21.00
CA VAL A 625 16.18 -2.10 -21.89
C VAL A 625 17.59 -2.54 -21.54
N ASP A 626 18.35 -1.70 -20.82
CA ASP A 626 19.73 -2.01 -20.43
C ASP A 626 20.14 -1.21 -19.18
N LEU A 627 21.36 -1.45 -18.70
CA LEU A 627 22.00 -0.76 -17.58
C LEU A 627 23.40 -0.26 -17.99
N GLU A 628 23.76 0.94 -17.56
CA GLU A 628 25.07 1.55 -17.80
C GLU A 628 25.78 1.88 -16.49
N VAL A 629 27.06 1.52 -16.37
CA VAL A 629 27.89 1.92 -15.23
C VAL A 629 28.21 3.41 -15.31
N ILE A 630 27.93 4.15 -14.24
CA ILE A 630 28.44 5.51 -14.07
C ILE A 630 29.93 5.41 -13.66
N PRO A 631 30.88 6.00 -14.40
CA PRO A 631 32.29 6.00 -14.02
C PRO A 631 32.52 6.70 -12.68
N LEU A 632 33.47 6.24 -11.86
CA LEU A 632 33.76 6.85 -10.54
C LEU A 632 34.06 8.34 -10.59
N ALA A 633 34.71 8.82 -11.66
CA ALA A 633 35.00 10.24 -11.87
C ALA A 633 33.73 11.08 -12.08
N GLU A 634 32.67 10.49 -12.66
CA GLU A 634 31.34 11.11 -12.77
C GLU A 634 30.54 10.92 -11.48
N LEU A 635 30.62 9.74 -10.84
CA LEU A 635 29.91 9.43 -9.61
C LEU A 635 30.36 10.30 -8.42
N GLY A 636 31.64 10.68 -8.37
CA GLY A 636 32.19 11.60 -7.37
C GLY A 636 32.30 11.05 -5.94
N ARG A 637 31.93 9.78 -5.73
CA ARG A 637 31.93 9.07 -4.44
C ARG A 637 32.10 7.56 -4.65
N PRO A 638 32.32 6.78 -3.59
CA PRO A 638 32.29 5.32 -3.69
C PRO A 638 30.92 4.77 -4.11
N ARG A 639 30.91 3.58 -4.70
CA ARG A 639 29.69 2.78 -4.88
C ARG A 639 29.27 2.21 -3.52
N ILE A 640 28.04 2.52 -3.12
CA ILE A 640 27.49 2.14 -1.83
C ILE A 640 26.82 0.77 -1.94
N ASP A 641 27.10 -0.14 -1.01
CA ASP A 641 26.45 -1.46 -1.03
C ASP A 641 24.98 -1.37 -0.60
N VAL A 642 24.08 -2.05 -1.28
CA VAL A 642 22.64 -1.93 -1.01
C VAL A 642 22.05 -3.29 -0.71
N THR A 643 21.41 -3.42 0.45
CA THR A 643 20.59 -4.58 0.81
C THR A 643 19.12 -4.20 0.63
N VAL A 644 18.42 -4.89 -0.28
CA VAL A 644 17.04 -4.56 -0.64
C VAL A 644 16.09 -5.56 0.00
N ARG A 645 15.12 -5.08 0.78
CA ARG A 645 13.97 -5.87 1.23
C ARG A 645 12.76 -5.57 0.35
N ILE A 646 12.45 -6.46 -0.59
CA ILE A 646 11.22 -6.37 -1.41
C ILE A 646 10.03 -6.97 -0.68
N SER A 647 8.84 -6.39 -0.86
CA SER A 647 7.58 -7.04 -0.42
C SER A 647 7.19 -8.19 -1.37
N GLY A 648 6.38 -9.13 -0.88
CA GLY A 648 5.85 -10.21 -1.72
C GLY A 648 5.11 -9.71 -2.97
N PHE A 649 4.37 -8.60 -2.86
CA PHE A 649 3.71 -8.00 -4.03
C PHE A 649 4.70 -7.37 -5.02
N PHE A 650 5.79 -6.77 -4.55
CA PHE A 650 6.83 -6.25 -5.46
C PHE A 650 7.42 -7.38 -6.31
N ARG A 651 7.71 -8.55 -5.70
CA ARG A 651 8.13 -9.77 -6.42
C ARG A 651 7.14 -10.14 -7.52
N ASP A 652 5.85 -10.17 -7.20
CA ASP A 652 4.80 -10.62 -8.13
C ASP A 652 4.60 -9.65 -9.30
N ALA A 653 4.61 -8.34 -9.02
CA ALA A 653 4.27 -7.32 -10.02
C ALA A 653 5.47 -6.85 -10.85
N PHE A 654 6.69 -6.91 -10.29
CA PHE A 654 7.91 -6.36 -10.90
C PHE A 654 9.07 -7.38 -11.01
N PRO A 655 8.84 -8.60 -11.52
CA PRO A 655 9.92 -9.61 -11.62
C PRO A 655 11.07 -9.15 -12.53
N HIS A 656 10.79 -8.33 -13.55
CA HIS A 656 11.83 -7.72 -14.39
C HIS A 656 12.75 -6.78 -13.59
N VAL A 657 12.20 -6.05 -12.62
CA VAL A 657 12.96 -5.12 -11.78
C VAL A 657 13.82 -5.89 -10.80
N VAL A 658 13.30 -6.97 -10.22
CA VAL A 658 14.09 -7.86 -9.35
C VAL A 658 15.34 -8.38 -10.10
N ALA A 659 15.16 -8.84 -11.34
CA ALA A 659 16.28 -9.26 -12.18
C ALA A 659 17.24 -8.11 -12.51
N MET A 660 16.71 -6.92 -12.84
CA MET A 660 17.50 -5.73 -13.14
C MET A 660 18.36 -5.26 -11.97
N LEU A 661 17.80 -5.24 -10.75
CA LEU A 661 18.56 -4.86 -9.55
C LEU A 661 19.68 -5.86 -9.25
N ASP A 662 19.43 -7.17 -9.43
CA ASP A 662 20.46 -8.20 -9.28
C ASP A 662 21.55 -8.08 -10.36
N ASP A 663 21.17 -7.75 -11.60
CA ASP A 663 22.11 -7.48 -12.68
C ASP A 663 22.99 -6.27 -12.35
N ALA A 664 22.42 -5.18 -11.82
CA ALA A 664 23.17 -4.00 -11.40
C ALA A 664 24.22 -4.33 -10.33
N VAL A 665 23.84 -5.11 -9.30
CA VAL A 665 24.76 -5.57 -8.24
C VAL A 665 25.90 -6.41 -8.83
N GLN A 666 25.58 -7.42 -9.65
CA GLN A 666 26.60 -8.28 -10.26
C GLN A 666 27.55 -7.48 -11.15
N LEU A 667 27.02 -6.53 -11.90
CA LEU A 667 27.76 -5.68 -12.82
C LEU A 667 28.77 -4.80 -12.08
N VAL A 668 28.40 -4.17 -10.95
CA VAL A 668 29.36 -3.37 -10.17
C VAL A 668 30.35 -4.21 -9.37
N VAL A 669 29.99 -5.42 -8.95
CA VAL A 669 30.94 -6.36 -8.31
C VAL A 669 32.04 -6.77 -9.28
N ALA A 670 31.73 -6.92 -10.57
CA ALA A 670 32.67 -7.37 -11.59
C ALA A 670 33.73 -6.32 -11.97
N LEU A 671 33.52 -5.03 -11.65
CA LEU A 671 34.43 -3.94 -11.98
C LEU A 671 35.77 -4.06 -11.25
N ASP A 672 36.88 -3.71 -11.92
CA ASP A 672 38.21 -3.69 -11.30
C ASP A 672 38.46 -2.35 -10.59
N GLU A 673 37.72 -2.14 -9.51
CA GLU A 673 37.79 -0.95 -8.65
C GLU A 673 38.34 -1.32 -7.26
N SER A 674 38.92 -0.33 -6.57
CA SER A 674 39.47 -0.53 -5.24
C SER A 674 38.37 -0.76 -4.20
N ALA A 675 38.72 -1.32 -3.04
CA ALA A 675 37.75 -1.52 -1.96
C ALA A 675 37.22 -0.19 -1.36
N GLU A 676 38.01 0.89 -1.43
CA GLU A 676 37.60 2.22 -0.95
C GLU A 676 36.64 2.91 -1.92
N ASP A 677 36.69 2.56 -3.21
CA ASP A 677 35.84 3.13 -4.26
C ASP A 677 34.57 2.29 -4.52
N ASN A 678 34.54 1.02 -4.11
CA ASN A 678 33.45 0.10 -4.40
C ASN A 678 33.20 -0.86 -3.22
N TYR A 679 32.29 -0.46 -2.33
CA TYR A 679 31.93 -1.24 -1.15
C TYR A 679 31.19 -2.54 -1.51
N VAL A 680 30.41 -2.53 -2.60
CA VAL A 680 29.70 -3.71 -3.11
C VAL A 680 30.69 -4.83 -3.42
N ARG A 681 31.75 -4.51 -4.19
CA ARG A 681 32.83 -5.44 -4.53
C ARG A 681 33.62 -5.84 -3.29
N ALA A 682 33.96 -4.89 -2.42
CA ALA A 682 34.73 -5.16 -1.21
C ALA A 682 34.03 -6.22 -0.34
N HIS A 683 32.73 -6.06 -0.11
CA HIS A 683 31.93 -7.00 0.67
C HIS A 683 31.77 -8.35 -0.03
N ALA A 684 31.49 -8.36 -1.34
CA ALA A 684 31.38 -9.60 -2.10
C ALA A 684 32.69 -10.41 -2.10
N GLN A 685 33.84 -9.76 -2.22
CA GLN A 685 35.14 -10.46 -2.16
C GLN A 685 35.43 -11.01 -0.75
N ALA A 686 35.03 -10.28 0.30
CA ALA A 686 35.14 -10.76 1.67
C ALA A 686 34.27 -12.02 1.90
N ASP A 687 33.00 -11.99 1.48
CA ASP A 687 32.09 -13.13 1.55
C ASP A 687 32.60 -14.32 0.73
N LEU A 688 33.03 -14.08 -0.51
CA LEU A 688 33.63 -15.10 -1.36
C LEU A 688 34.86 -15.73 -0.72
N SER A 689 35.72 -14.95 -0.05
CA SER A 689 36.90 -15.48 0.64
C SER A 689 36.54 -16.39 1.82
N GLU A 690 35.37 -16.18 2.43
CA GLU A 690 34.91 -16.93 3.59
C GLU A 690 34.23 -18.25 3.21
N HIS A 691 33.33 -18.24 2.22
CA HIS A 691 32.54 -19.43 1.86
C HIS A 691 32.75 -19.96 0.43
N GLY A 692 33.47 -19.24 -0.43
CA GLY A 692 33.85 -19.71 -1.77
C GLY A 692 32.73 -19.77 -2.81
N ASP A 693 31.57 -19.18 -2.53
CA ASP A 693 30.39 -19.19 -3.41
C ASP A 693 30.12 -17.79 -3.96
N GLN A 694 30.33 -17.63 -5.27
CA GLN A 694 30.18 -16.35 -5.95
C GLN A 694 28.73 -15.82 -5.94
N ARG A 695 27.74 -16.70 -6.11
CA ARG A 695 26.33 -16.29 -6.19
C ARG A 695 25.81 -15.86 -4.82
N ARG A 696 26.20 -16.57 -3.77
CA ARG A 696 25.91 -16.15 -2.39
C ARG A 696 26.55 -14.82 -2.06
N ALA A 697 27.82 -14.61 -2.45
CA ALA A 697 28.56 -13.38 -2.16
C ALA A 697 27.93 -12.11 -2.79
N THR A 698 27.26 -12.25 -3.93
CA THR A 698 26.58 -11.15 -4.64
C THR A 698 25.07 -11.06 -4.33
N THR A 699 24.56 -11.81 -3.36
CA THR A 699 23.14 -11.78 -3.02
C THR A 699 22.82 -10.57 -2.15
N ARG A 700 21.86 -9.75 -2.62
CA ARG A 700 21.46 -8.48 -1.97
C ARG A 700 19.96 -8.24 -1.87
N ILE A 701 19.15 -9.01 -2.61
CA ILE A 701 17.70 -8.82 -2.67
C ILE A 701 17.03 -9.93 -1.88
N PHE A 702 16.29 -9.54 -0.85
CA PHE A 702 15.56 -10.45 0.04
C PHE A 702 14.07 -10.09 0.06
N GLY A 703 13.21 -11.07 0.25
CA GLY A 703 11.76 -10.84 0.24
C GLY A 703 10.96 -11.92 0.96
N SER A 704 9.63 -11.82 0.89
CA SER A 704 8.74 -12.82 1.47
C SER A 704 9.02 -14.23 0.92
N LYS A 705 8.75 -15.29 1.68
CA LYS A 705 8.79 -16.68 1.17
C LYS A 705 8.00 -16.81 -0.15
N PRO A 706 8.46 -17.61 -1.13
CA PRO A 706 7.67 -17.91 -2.33
C PRO A 706 6.25 -18.35 -1.96
N GLY A 707 5.27 -17.83 -2.70
CA GLY A 707 3.85 -18.13 -2.46
C GLY A 707 3.23 -17.45 -1.22
N THR A 708 3.99 -16.65 -0.45
CA THR A 708 3.52 -15.92 0.75
C THR A 708 3.77 -14.42 0.67
N TYR A 709 3.27 -13.69 1.68
CA TYR A 709 3.24 -12.22 1.76
C TYR A 709 3.43 -11.73 3.19
N GLY A 710 3.86 -10.49 3.36
CA GLY A 710 4.02 -9.84 4.67
C GLY A 710 5.42 -10.01 5.28
N ALA A 711 5.57 -9.49 6.50
CA ALA A 711 6.82 -9.50 7.26
C ALA A 711 6.69 -10.12 8.67
N GLY A 712 5.49 -10.59 9.06
CA GLY A 712 5.23 -11.33 10.30
C GLY A 712 5.16 -10.49 11.58
N LEU A 713 5.70 -9.28 11.57
CA LEU A 713 5.82 -8.46 12.78
C LEU A 713 4.48 -7.90 13.26
N LEU A 714 3.51 -7.60 12.38
CA LEU A 714 2.19 -7.20 12.84
C LEU A 714 1.54 -8.32 13.66
N GLN A 715 1.55 -9.54 13.12
CA GLN A 715 1.02 -10.72 13.80
C GLN A 715 1.71 -10.94 15.15
N LEU A 716 3.04 -10.78 15.18
CA LEU A 716 3.83 -10.90 16.41
C LEU A 716 3.44 -9.85 17.46
N ILE A 717 3.37 -8.57 17.09
CA ILE A 717 2.99 -7.48 17.98
C ILE A 717 1.57 -7.67 18.51
N ASP A 718 0.64 -8.08 17.65
CA ASP A 718 -0.74 -8.32 18.04
C ASP A 718 -0.92 -9.49 19.00
N SER A 719 -0.16 -10.57 18.78
CA SER A 719 -0.17 -11.75 19.66
C SER A 719 0.46 -11.48 21.02
N ARG A 720 1.30 -10.43 21.13
CA ARG A 720 2.11 -10.10 22.31
C ARG A 720 3.03 -11.25 22.78
N ASN A 721 3.30 -12.23 21.90
CA ASN A 721 4.10 -13.40 22.21
C ASN A 721 5.57 -13.22 21.78
N TRP A 722 6.22 -12.20 22.33
CA TRP A 722 7.63 -11.86 22.11
C TRP A 722 8.17 -11.11 23.35
N ARG A 723 9.50 -11.05 23.51
CA ARG A 723 10.14 -10.41 24.66
C ARG A 723 11.27 -9.47 24.28
N ASP A 724 12.12 -9.86 23.33
CA ASP A 724 13.37 -9.15 23.05
C ASP A 724 13.70 -9.11 21.55
N ASP A 725 14.80 -8.44 21.19
CA ASP A 725 15.21 -8.24 19.80
C ASP A 725 15.45 -9.55 19.05
N ALA A 726 15.78 -10.64 19.75
CA ALA A 726 16.00 -11.93 19.11
C ALA A 726 14.69 -12.51 18.56
N ASP A 727 13.57 -12.30 19.25
CA ASP A 727 12.25 -12.72 18.79
C ASP A 727 11.82 -11.92 17.55
N LEU A 728 12.02 -10.59 17.59
CA LEU A 728 11.73 -9.69 16.47
C LEU A 728 12.52 -10.10 15.22
N ALA A 729 13.84 -10.30 15.39
CA ALA A 729 14.71 -10.71 14.30
C ALA A 729 14.37 -12.10 13.78
N ALA A 730 14.02 -13.05 14.65
CA ALA A 730 13.64 -14.41 14.26
C ALA A 730 12.39 -14.40 13.37
N VAL A 731 11.35 -13.67 13.75
CA VAL A 731 10.12 -13.55 12.94
C VAL A 731 10.40 -12.83 11.63
N TYR A 732 11.05 -11.66 11.66
CA TYR A 732 11.36 -10.92 10.44
C TYR A 732 12.19 -11.75 9.44
N THR A 733 13.12 -12.57 9.96
CA THR A 733 13.95 -13.49 9.17
C THR A 733 13.15 -14.68 8.65
N ALA A 734 12.27 -15.28 9.45
CA ALA A 734 11.44 -16.40 9.02
C ALA A 734 10.50 -16.01 7.87
N TRP A 735 10.08 -14.74 7.83
CA TRP A 735 9.21 -14.23 6.77
C TRP A 735 9.99 -13.66 5.59
N GLY A 736 11.17 -13.06 5.81
CA GLY A 736 11.92 -12.30 4.81
C GLY A 736 13.25 -12.90 4.35
N GLY A 737 13.70 -13.99 4.94
CA GLY A 737 15.02 -14.61 4.74
C GLY A 737 15.18 -15.41 3.45
N PHE A 738 14.58 -14.94 2.35
CA PHE A 738 14.56 -15.61 1.05
C PHE A 738 15.17 -14.72 -0.01
N ALA A 739 16.14 -15.24 -0.76
CA ALA A 739 16.89 -14.47 -1.73
C ALA A 739 16.23 -14.47 -3.11
N TYR A 740 16.22 -13.31 -3.77
CA TYR A 740 15.68 -13.12 -5.11
C TYR A 740 16.74 -12.56 -6.07
N GLY A 741 16.59 -12.87 -7.35
CA GLY A 741 17.59 -12.57 -8.38
C GLY A 741 17.82 -13.78 -9.28
N ARG A 742 18.76 -13.67 -10.23
CA ARG A 742 19.00 -14.72 -11.23
C ARG A 742 19.48 -16.01 -10.56
N GLY A 743 18.72 -17.10 -10.76
CA GLY A 743 19.04 -18.42 -10.21
C GLY A 743 18.87 -18.53 -8.69
N LEU A 744 18.16 -17.59 -8.06
CA LEU A 744 17.84 -17.62 -6.64
C LEU A 744 16.38 -17.98 -6.40
N ASP A 745 15.45 -17.36 -7.14
CA ASP A 745 14.02 -17.73 -7.19
C ASP A 745 13.32 -17.89 -5.82
N GLY A 746 13.75 -17.12 -4.83
CA GLY A 746 13.21 -17.17 -3.47
C GLY A 746 13.77 -18.31 -2.62
N ALA A 747 14.97 -18.81 -2.91
CA ALA A 747 15.64 -19.81 -2.10
C ALA A 747 15.90 -19.30 -0.66
N PRO A 748 15.77 -20.16 0.37
CA PRO A 748 16.13 -19.80 1.74
C PRO A 748 17.58 -19.34 1.83
N ALA A 749 17.81 -18.16 2.38
CA ALA A 749 19.11 -17.49 2.37
C ALA A 749 19.37 -16.73 3.68
N THR A 750 18.89 -17.26 4.81
CA THR A 750 19.04 -16.64 6.14
C THR A 750 20.48 -16.29 6.49
N GLU A 751 21.45 -17.15 6.17
CA GLU A 751 22.86 -16.86 6.43
C GLU A 751 23.36 -15.64 5.64
N ASP A 752 23.00 -15.57 4.36
CA ASP A 752 23.42 -14.49 3.46
C ASP A 752 22.72 -13.18 3.82
N MET A 753 21.43 -13.25 4.20
CA MET A 753 20.69 -12.12 4.75
C MET A 753 21.36 -11.60 6.02
N ASN A 754 21.71 -12.47 6.97
CA ASN A 754 22.38 -12.07 8.20
C ASN A 754 23.77 -11.46 7.95
N ARG A 755 24.49 -11.91 6.91
CA ARG A 755 25.78 -11.31 6.50
C ARG A 755 25.59 -9.91 5.96
N ALA A 756 24.65 -9.72 5.04
CA ALA A 756 24.33 -8.43 4.46
C ALA A 756 23.80 -7.44 5.52
N TYR A 757 22.86 -7.89 6.37
CA TYR A 757 22.23 -7.06 7.40
C TYR A 757 23.22 -6.55 8.45
N ARG A 758 24.25 -7.33 8.82
CA ARG A 758 25.30 -6.86 9.74
C ARG A 758 26.08 -5.65 9.22
N ARG A 759 26.06 -5.39 7.92
CA ARG A 759 26.76 -4.28 7.27
C ARG A 759 25.91 -3.03 7.11
N ILE A 760 24.59 -3.14 7.30
CA ILE A 760 23.66 -2.01 7.13
C ILE A 760 24.04 -0.91 8.12
N ALA A 761 24.49 0.23 7.57
CA ALA A 761 24.80 1.44 8.34
C ALA A 761 23.57 2.35 8.44
N VAL A 762 22.72 2.35 7.40
CA VAL A 762 21.46 3.11 7.33
C VAL A 762 20.33 2.16 6.94
N ALA A 763 19.29 2.06 7.75
CA ALA A 763 18.01 1.45 7.38
C ALA A 763 17.07 2.56 6.90
N ALA A 764 16.67 2.52 5.63
CA ALA A 764 15.87 3.53 4.96
C ALA A 764 14.50 3.00 4.55
N LYS A 765 13.51 3.90 4.55
CA LYS A 765 12.21 3.70 3.91
C LYS A 765 11.67 5.05 3.41
N ASN A 766 11.17 5.06 2.19
CA ASN A 766 10.61 6.30 1.60
C ASN A 766 9.13 6.49 1.92
N THR A 767 8.68 7.75 2.01
CA THR A 767 7.28 8.17 2.13
C THR A 767 6.85 8.93 0.88
N ASP A 768 6.03 8.28 0.04
CA ASP A 768 5.70 8.72 -1.32
C ASP A 768 4.30 9.33 -1.48
N THR A 769 3.48 9.31 -0.42
CA THR A 769 2.09 9.78 -0.40
C THR A 769 1.80 10.55 0.89
N ARG A 770 0.79 11.44 0.89
CA ARG A 770 0.41 12.28 2.05
C ARG A 770 -0.91 11.88 2.71
N GLU A 771 -1.69 11.05 2.03
CA GLU A 771 -3.00 10.57 2.47
C GLU A 771 -2.91 9.68 3.73
N HIS A 772 -1.73 9.14 4.01
CA HIS A 772 -1.37 8.44 5.23
C HIS A 772 0.10 8.68 5.59
N ASP A 773 0.44 8.52 6.87
CA ASP A 773 1.81 8.61 7.37
C ASP A 773 2.36 7.28 7.91
N ILE A 774 3.55 7.31 8.49
CA ILE A 774 4.25 6.12 9.01
C ILE A 774 3.56 5.47 10.23
N ALA A 775 2.64 6.16 10.87
CA ALA A 775 1.86 5.67 12.01
C ALA A 775 0.45 5.20 11.62
N ASP A 776 -0.01 5.53 10.41
CA ASP A 776 -1.31 5.10 9.89
C ASP A 776 -1.32 3.68 9.33
N SER A 777 -0.18 3.23 8.80
CA SER A 777 -0.03 1.90 8.21
C SER A 777 0.98 1.06 8.98
N ASP A 778 0.60 -0.18 9.30
CA ASP A 778 1.48 -1.12 9.98
C ASP A 778 2.71 -1.54 9.16
N ASP A 779 2.64 -1.47 7.83
CA ASP A 779 3.74 -1.89 6.97
C ASP A 779 5.03 -1.11 7.23
N TYR A 780 4.96 0.17 7.59
CA TYR A 780 6.18 0.97 7.87
C TYR A 780 6.98 0.37 9.04
N PHE A 781 6.36 0.15 10.20
CA PHE A 781 7.10 -0.41 11.34
C PHE A 781 7.50 -1.86 11.08
N GLN A 782 6.69 -2.62 10.33
CA GLN A 782 7.02 -4.01 10.00
C GLN A 782 8.27 -4.13 9.13
N TYR A 783 8.41 -3.29 8.10
CA TYR A 783 9.53 -3.36 7.17
C TYR A 783 10.74 -2.54 7.65
N HIS A 784 10.54 -1.26 7.98
CA HIS A 784 11.60 -0.34 8.41
C HIS A 784 12.04 -0.65 9.84
N GLY A 785 11.11 -0.65 10.79
CA GLY A 785 11.39 -1.01 12.18
C GLY A 785 11.89 -2.45 12.33
N GLY A 786 11.35 -3.39 11.53
CA GLY A 786 11.83 -4.77 11.49
C GLY A 786 13.26 -4.91 10.97
N MET A 787 13.65 -4.11 9.97
CA MET A 787 15.04 -4.05 9.51
C MET A 787 15.96 -3.51 10.62
N VAL A 788 15.60 -2.38 11.24
CA VAL A 788 16.35 -1.79 12.37
C VAL A 788 16.54 -2.80 13.50
N ALA A 789 15.45 -3.44 13.95
CA ALA A 789 15.49 -4.42 15.04
C ALA A 789 16.33 -5.65 14.68
N THR A 790 16.29 -6.12 13.43
CA THR A 790 17.08 -7.27 12.97
C THR A 790 18.57 -6.93 12.94
N VAL A 791 18.95 -5.74 12.46
CA VAL A 791 20.34 -5.26 12.49
C VAL A 791 20.83 -5.13 13.94
N ARG A 792 20.01 -4.56 14.83
CA ARG A 792 20.30 -4.46 16.27
C ARG A 792 20.50 -5.82 16.91
N ALA A 793 19.65 -6.81 16.63
CA ALA A 793 19.81 -8.17 17.13
C ALA A 793 21.11 -8.83 16.67
N LEU A 794 21.53 -8.59 15.43
CA LEU A 794 22.71 -9.21 14.83
C LEU A 794 24.04 -8.56 15.24
N THR A 795 24.02 -7.27 15.60
CA THR A 795 25.24 -6.47 15.84
C THR A 795 25.35 -5.91 17.26
N GLY A 796 24.25 -5.89 18.01
CA GLY A 796 24.13 -5.25 19.32
C GLY A 796 23.99 -3.72 19.25
N LYS A 797 23.81 -3.12 18.07
CA LYS A 797 23.68 -1.66 17.88
C LYS A 797 22.65 -1.34 16.80
N ASP A 798 21.95 -0.23 16.97
CA ASP A 798 21.07 0.29 15.93
C ASP A 798 21.86 0.82 14.73
N PRO A 799 21.41 0.56 13.49
CA PRO A 799 21.82 1.38 12.35
C PRO A 799 21.18 2.78 12.48
N ALA A 800 21.67 3.75 11.72
CA ALA A 800 20.90 4.97 11.51
C ALA A 800 19.57 4.61 10.83
N ALA A 801 18.47 5.25 11.21
CA ALA A 801 17.15 4.97 10.64
C ALA A 801 16.61 6.24 9.99
N TYR A 802 16.62 6.29 8.65
CA TYR A 802 16.19 7.47 7.89
C TYR A 802 14.88 7.21 7.14
N ILE A 803 14.14 8.29 6.91
CA ILE A 803 12.96 8.33 6.05
C ILE A 803 13.25 9.29 4.91
N GLY A 804 13.22 8.81 3.68
CA GLY A 804 13.31 9.68 2.50
C GLY A 804 11.92 10.19 2.14
N ASP A 805 11.72 11.51 2.16
CA ASP A 805 10.45 12.12 1.80
C ASP A 805 10.44 12.48 0.31
N ASN A 806 9.73 11.67 -0.49
CA ASN A 806 9.54 11.89 -1.91
C ASN A 806 8.07 12.15 -2.27
N THR A 807 7.24 12.59 -1.32
CA THR A 807 5.88 13.05 -1.61
C THR A 807 5.85 14.23 -2.58
N ARG A 808 6.94 14.99 -2.62
CA ARG A 808 7.19 16.10 -3.54
C ARG A 808 8.48 15.83 -4.31
N PRO A 809 8.40 15.35 -5.56
CA PRO A 809 9.57 15.00 -6.38
C PRO A 809 10.61 16.11 -6.52
N GLU A 810 10.16 17.37 -6.49
CA GLU A 810 11.00 18.57 -6.62
C GLU A 810 11.69 19.01 -5.33
N SER A 811 11.29 18.48 -4.16
CA SER A 811 11.82 18.81 -2.83
C SER A 811 12.06 17.57 -1.98
N VAL A 812 12.74 16.59 -2.57
CA VAL A 812 13.19 15.38 -1.87
C VAL A 812 14.07 15.78 -0.68
N ARG A 813 13.78 15.20 0.48
CA ARG A 813 14.50 15.46 1.73
C ARG A 813 14.79 14.17 2.49
#